data_AF-A0A3M7NYW1-F1
#
_entry.id   AF-A0A3M7NYW1-F1
#
_cell.length_a   1.000
_cell.length_b   1.000
_cell.length_c   1.000
_cell.angle_alpha   90.00
_cell.angle_beta   90.00
_cell.angle_gamma   90.00
#
_symmetry.space_group_name_H-M   'P 1'
#
loop_
_entity.id
_entity.type
_entity.pdbx_description
1 polymer ?
#
loop_
_entity_poly.entity_id
_entity_poly.type
_entity_poly.pdbx_seq_one_letter_code
_entity_poly.pdbx_strand_id
1 'polypeptide(L)'
;MDGPVLQRPAALPPPFLAFLLFSTHSHCSFSSSAPIRRAPAAAPAATPAATPAHRLALLDEEGEDQFSSALGFFPRRDNVLPAPDDEAAQLIHDVDALTDTGSQSPLPEHATAPLFPPRLYSTKANFSHVHPRALAAQATTAQHEAAATAEPAPNPPLQRFLQTSNSSFRSSGDLRWMTAAYIDHLGQVDLSTRDGRGEPTNLPDDQTLTAIFTGPRVRYLQSRGHDVEDILTWAWILTSSTADCAIKRLIAVDEEKQAHGKPLIPHFLILQLLRTPHINANSLVRLVARLRVTTGQISSSSPLDSEYTQNPYETGGRKSWDSESATLLLTRLVRHARRVHPPTVEDVPTLASRILLPLHSSGPTTHELLAFSCNRLLTLMSLPSGPRPFQSVIYQQRAQLALIRGMTEQKPQIPLNREGYRALIKVQLAHEKLDGERAWASAQGDAWPPWPKPKLGIDESKEYPGKVSRAMRVLRRMVEAGYAHFTWEKAAAVLAGWDTDKSPTVQTRHILKPPRQAPLAEAVSEADSSPLIAQLWAARITATRSVREAWACFESYRKSIDKGSRRYEPYHAMFTKLIARKQDPPSHRTTLPGDSIETFPDPASPRDLVYIESQPATVADLYKQMRIDGVKPVGRLLTDLTNHASTIAQASVYLRDSGYSELKKDVLLDARKYSDDQIKHIVQGIPHHFFAAYLAMLVRCRDIESQSGLGMPPWWKDDSSRGAQTRSIRYALRLLYLSGTKYLPAWNGLLSALHTRMSDSQGSSFYFKQMSHFVRNLLDQLRLQRLDTDFTTFRTLVAIMHTCEERQDASSLTLATLSFREHAKELYTRAIYKLPAAWISEVDAKDVLAWPGPEDNRDLIETLGVTGDLDALLSFATWMHSHADGLKSAEERRQKSAARLRHINIIILRIFLEARWAESEYQRQMYLVNQNELTNIKECLEQSLGWPDDKEVEALLESWPGWLRRVREAAAAKETQSRVTPTKSMPTT
;
A
#
# COMPACT_ATOMS: atom_id res chain seq x y z
N MET A 1 -72.16 -6.76 23.30
CA MET A 1 -72.86 -6.20 24.48
C MET A 1 -72.21 -4.86 24.79
N ASP A 2 -73.04 -3.90 25.17
CA ASP A 2 -72.78 -2.76 26.07
C ASP A 2 -71.64 -1.76 25.72
N GLY A 3 -72.03 -0.65 25.10
CA GLY A 3 -71.50 0.70 25.39
C GLY A 3 -72.54 1.47 26.23
N PRO A 4 -72.74 2.81 26.08
CA PRO A 4 -72.00 3.86 25.36
C PRO A 4 -71.39 4.89 26.37
N VAL A 5 -70.88 6.10 26.06
CA VAL A 5 -71.48 7.37 25.55
C VAL A 5 -70.29 8.33 25.24
N LEU A 6 -70.08 8.97 24.08
CA LEU A 6 -70.83 9.97 23.28
C LEU A 6 -70.83 11.43 23.81
N GLN A 7 -70.04 12.34 23.20
CA GLN A 7 -70.55 13.59 22.55
C GLN A 7 -69.46 14.37 21.75
N ARG A 8 -69.91 15.41 21.02
CA ARG A 8 -69.29 16.21 19.91
C ARG A 8 -70.16 17.50 19.74
N PRO A 9 -69.99 18.41 18.74
CA PRO A 9 -68.81 19.01 18.08
C PRO A 9 -68.94 20.57 17.86
N ALA A 10 -67.93 21.24 17.26
CA ALA A 10 -68.01 22.51 16.47
C ALA A 10 -66.58 22.98 16.06
N ALA A 11 -66.26 23.76 15.00
CA ALA A 11 -66.91 24.14 13.73
C ALA A 11 -65.82 24.64 12.71
N LEU A 12 -66.20 25.17 11.52
CA LEU A 12 -65.37 25.50 10.33
C LEU A 12 -65.90 26.80 9.63
N PRO A 13 -65.25 27.48 8.63
CA PRO A 13 -63.84 27.50 8.14
C PRO A 13 -63.23 28.96 7.92
N PRO A 14 -62.83 29.54 6.73
CA PRO A 14 -61.76 30.59 6.58
C PRO A 14 -62.30 31.90 5.90
N PRO A 15 -61.73 32.64 4.87
CA PRO A 15 -60.38 32.80 4.24
C PRO A 15 -59.96 34.30 3.90
N PHE A 16 -59.03 34.52 2.91
CA PHE A 16 -58.58 35.79 2.22
C PHE A 16 -57.54 36.72 2.91
N LEU A 17 -56.75 37.61 2.23
CA LEU A 17 -55.89 37.58 0.99
C LEU A 17 -55.07 38.91 0.85
N ALA A 18 -54.26 39.06 -0.23
CA ALA A 18 -53.47 40.23 -0.74
C ALA A 18 -52.07 40.52 -0.10
N PHE A 19 -50.92 40.69 -0.79
CA PHE A 19 -50.44 41.50 -1.97
C PHE A 19 -49.88 42.90 -1.54
N LEU A 20 -48.72 43.46 -1.97
CA LEU A 20 -47.89 43.43 -3.21
C LEU A 20 -46.33 43.60 -3.00
N LEU A 21 -45.60 43.48 -4.14
CA LEU A 21 -44.19 43.76 -4.58
C LEU A 21 -43.48 45.01 -3.99
N PHE A 22 -42.18 45.35 -4.17
CA PHE A 22 -41.01 45.03 -5.07
C PHE A 22 -39.71 45.07 -4.20
N SER A 23 -38.43 44.86 -4.58
CA SER A 23 -37.59 44.24 -5.65
C SER A 23 -36.23 45.00 -5.67
N THR A 24 -35.18 44.49 -6.35
CA THR A 24 -33.80 45.06 -6.55
C THR A 24 -32.88 45.11 -5.30
N HIS A 25 -31.58 44.70 -5.30
CA HIS A 25 -30.38 45.06 -6.10
C HIS A 25 -29.84 46.48 -5.79
N SER A 26 -28.52 46.76 -5.61
CA SER A 26 -27.28 45.98 -5.80
C SER A 26 -26.03 46.60 -5.10
N HIS A 27 -25.01 45.77 -4.85
CA HIS A 27 -23.53 46.00 -4.91
C HIS A 27 -22.79 47.35 -4.61
N CYS A 28 -21.62 47.18 -3.95
CA CYS A 28 -20.30 47.81 -4.23
C CYS A 28 -19.91 49.25 -3.80
N SER A 29 -19.28 49.34 -2.62
CA SER A 29 -17.82 49.59 -2.41
C SER A 29 -17.09 50.93 -2.73
N PHE A 30 -16.10 51.19 -1.85
CA PHE A 30 -14.77 51.82 -2.06
C PHE A 30 -14.55 53.35 -1.90
N SER A 31 -13.46 53.68 -1.17
CA SER A 31 -12.67 54.93 -1.22
C SER A 31 -13.31 56.20 -0.61
N SER A 32 -12.59 57.24 -0.11
CA SER A 32 -11.19 57.40 0.32
C SER A 32 -11.02 58.72 1.11
N SER A 33 -9.86 58.91 1.75
CA SER A 33 -9.27 60.18 2.25
C SER A 33 -9.76 60.78 3.58
N ALA A 34 -8.94 61.68 4.13
CA ALA A 34 -8.99 62.28 5.49
C ALA A 34 -8.83 63.84 5.34
N PRO A 35 -8.32 64.71 6.27
CA PRO A 35 -7.64 64.49 7.57
C PRO A 35 -7.85 65.58 8.70
N ILE A 36 -6.96 65.57 9.72
CA ILE A 36 -6.47 66.70 10.57
C ILE A 36 -7.21 67.16 11.86
N ARG A 37 -6.50 67.00 13.00
CA ARG A 37 -6.52 67.73 14.32
C ARG A 37 -7.84 67.69 15.15
N ARG A 38 -7.85 67.89 16.48
CA ARG A 38 -6.93 68.58 17.42
C ARG A 38 -6.98 67.93 18.85
N ALA A 39 -5.99 68.17 19.72
CA ALA A 39 -5.97 67.79 21.16
C ALA A 39 -5.87 69.07 22.06
N PRO A 40 -5.92 69.00 23.42
CA PRO A 40 -4.67 68.80 24.21
C PRO A 40 -4.77 68.20 25.66
N ALA A 41 -3.60 67.85 26.23
CA ALA A 41 -3.22 67.82 27.67
C ALA A 41 -3.92 66.80 28.64
N ALA A 42 -3.31 66.30 29.74
CA ALA A 42 -1.99 66.51 30.38
C ALA A 42 -1.41 65.21 31.03
N ALA A 43 -0.20 65.25 31.60
CA ALA A 43 0.49 64.19 32.37
C ALA A 43 1.16 64.79 33.64
N PRO A 44 1.87 64.07 34.56
CA PRO A 44 3.18 63.42 34.28
C PRO A 44 3.64 62.18 35.12
N ALA A 45 4.63 61.44 34.58
CA ALA A 45 5.84 60.81 35.19
C ALA A 45 5.84 59.91 36.48
N ALA A 46 6.88 59.08 36.78
CA ALA A 46 7.77 58.21 35.98
C ALA A 46 8.80 57.41 36.85
N THR A 47 9.06 56.12 36.53
CA THR A 47 10.35 55.35 36.79
C THR A 47 10.78 55.10 38.26
N PRO A 48 11.82 54.29 38.60
CA PRO A 48 12.89 53.63 37.79
C PRO A 48 13.00 52.09 37.94
N ALA A 49 14.18 51.51 37.65
CA ALA A 49 14.45 50.06 37.51
C ALA A 49 15.87 49.68 38.01
N ALA A 50 16.15 48.38 38.24
CA ALA A 50 17.45 47.66 38.10
C ALA A 50 17.52 46.34 38.91
N THR A 51 18.43 45.45 38.50
CA THR A 51 18.92 44.20 39.15
C THR A 51 20.21 44.50 39.99
N PRO A 52 20.98 43.56 40.63
CA PRO A 52 21.01 42.09 40.52
C PRO A 52 21.36 41.21 41.77
N ALA A 53 21.38 39.88 41.54
CA ALA A 53 22.34 38.84 42.01
C ALA A 53 22.57 38.43 43.50
N HIS A 54 22.44 37.10 43.70
CA HIS A 54 23.32 36.16 44.44
C HIS A 54 23.30 35.98 45.98
N ARG A 55 23.58 34.71 46.34
CA ARG A 55 23.86 34.08 47.65
C ARG A 55 22.65 33.89 48.59
N LEU A 56 22.67 33.00 49.59
CA LEU A 56 23.21 31.63 49.84
C LEU A 56 23.10 31.41 51.36
N ALA A 57 22.94 30.16 51.82
CA ALA A 57 23.06 29.73 53.23
C ALA A 57 21.99 30.26 54.21
N LEU A 58 21.65 29.59 55.33
CA LEU A 58 21.68 28.15 55.76
C LEU A 58 20.86 28.06 57.08
N LEU A 59 20.84 26.87 57.74
CA LEU A 59 20.30 26.60 59.07
C LEU A 59 18.76 26.50 59.10
N ASP A 60 18.08 25.36 59.25
CA ASP A 60 18.31 24.01 59.84
C ASP A 60 17.64 23.83 61.23
N GLU A 61 17.43 22.55 61.62
CA GLU A 61 17.07 22.03 62.96
C GLU A 61 15.58 22.24 63.44
N GLU A 62 14.89 21.28 64.08
CA GLU A 62 15.19 19.85 64.38
C GLU A 62 13.91 19.03 64.76
N GLY A 63 14.04 17.71 64.98
CA GLY A 63 12.99 16.81 65.54
C GLY A 63 12.16 16.06 64.48
N GLU A 64 12.31 14.77 64.17
CA GLU A 64 12.68 13.56 64.95
C GLU A 64 11.62 13.13 66.01
N ASP A 65 11.26 11.84 66.18
CA ASP A 65 11.71 10.59 65.53
C ASP A 65 10.61 9.48 65.54
N GLN A 66 10.71 8.48 64.64
CA GLN A 66 10.73 7.04 65.01
C GLN A 66 10.88 6.08 63.80
N PHE A 67 12.07 5.46 63.69
CA PHE A 67 12.33 3.99 63.56
C PHE A 67 11.49 3.09 62.61
N SER A 68 12.04 2.11 61.85
CA SER A 68 13.40 1.52 61.89
C SER A 68 13.80 0.70 60.64
N SER A 69 15.02 0.93 60.13
CA SER A 69 15.93 -0.04 59.46
C SER A 69 15.48 -0.71 58.12
N ALA A 70 16.38 -1.25 57.26
CA ALA A 70 17.83 -1.47 57.40
C ALA A 70 18.59 -1.25 56.07
N LEU A 71 19.89 -0.94 56.17
CA LEU A 71 20.86 -0.92 55.07
C LEU A 71 21.56 -2.29 54.94
N GLY A 72 21.96 -2.70 53.72
CA GLY A 72 22.84 -3.87 53.58
C GLY A 72 23.17 -4.33 52.15
N PHE A 73 24.48 -4.38 51.84
CA PHE A 73 25.15 -5.20 50.82
C PHE A 73 24.76 -5.12 49.33
N PHE A 74 25.65 -4.48 48.56
CA PHE A 74 25.92 -4.82 47.16
C PHE A 74 26.74 -6.13 47.06
N PRO A 75 26.37 -7.08 46.19
CA PRO A 75 27.31 -7.97 45.52
C PRO A 75 28.04 -7.24 44.37
N ARG A 76 29.18 -7.77 43.92
CA ARG A 76 29.94 -7.20 42.79
C ARG A 76 29.24 -7.46 41.44
N ARG A 77 29.57 -6.62 40.46
CA ARG A 77 29.35 -6.92 39.03
C ARG A 77 30.38 -7.96 38.58
N ASP A 78 29.93 -8.95 37.84
CA ASP A 78 30.73 -9.68 36.84
C ASP A 78 29.95 -9.77 35.51
N ASN A 79 29.48 -8.61 35.03
CA ASN A 79 28.95 -8.48 33.67
C ASN A 79 30.12 -8.19 32.73
N VAL A 80 30.60 -9.23 32.04
CA VAL A 80 31.39 -9.07 30.82
C VAL A 80 30.50 -8.38 29.78
N LEU A 81 30.97 -7.26 29.23
CA LEU A 81 30.35 -6.66 28.04
C LEU A 81 30.76 -7.49 26.81
N PRO A 82 29.83 -7.85 25.90
CA PRO A 82 30.19 -8.46 24.63
C PRO A 82 31.08 -7.54 23.79
N ALA A 83 31.88 -8.11 22.91
CA ALA A 83 32.65 -7.34 21.95
C ALA A 83 31.73 -6.75 20.86
N PRO A 84 32.12 -5.66 20.15
CA PRO A 84 31.31 -5.12 19.05
C PRO A 84 31.10 -6.10 17.87
N ASP A 85 31.87 -7.18 17.80
CA ASP A 85 31.65 -8.26 16.83
C ASP A 85 30.52 -9.22 17.23
N ASP A 86 30.18 -9.33 18.53
CA ASP A 86 29.07 -10.17 19.02
C ASP A 86 27.70 -9.50 18.85
N GLU A 87 27.60 -8.17 19.00
CA GLU A 87 26.29 -7.47 18.99
C GLU A 87 25.54 -7.65 17.67
N ALA A 88 26.27 -7.64 16.54
CA ALA A 88 25.71 -7.89 15.22
C ALA A 88 25.33 -9.37 15.02
N ALA A 89 26.18 -10.30 15.45
CA ALA A 89 25.90 -11.73 15.37
C ALA A 89 24.67 -12.12 16.22
N GLN A 90 24.55 -11.56 17.43
CA GLN A 90 23.37 -11.73 18.28
C GLN A 90 22.15 -11.01 17.75
N LEU A 91 22.28 -9.84 17.08
CA LEU A 91 21.17 -9.23 16.38
C LEU A 91 20.64 -10.16 15.27
N ILE A 92 21.51 -10.80 14.49
CA ILE A 92 21.12 -11.77 13.44
C ILE A 92 20.50 -13.03 14.05
N HIS A 93 21.11 -13.60 15.09
CA HIS A 93 20.61 -14.79 15.78
C HIS A 93 19.23 -14.54 16.43
N ASP A 94 19.05 -13.40 17.10
CA ASP A 94 17.75 -12.96 17.63
C ASP A 94 16.74 -12.70 16.50
N VAL A 95 17.20 -12.15 15.36
CA VAL A 95 16.39 -11.85 14.16
C VAL A 95 15.89 -13.11 13.46
N ASP A 96 16.71 -14.15 13.42
CA ASP A 96 16.34 -15.45 12.87
C ASP A 96 15.38 -16.16 13.85
N ALA A 97 15.56 -15.96 15.15
CA ALA A 97 14.54 -16.23 16.19
C ALA A 97 13.33 -15.25 16.19
N LEU A 98 13.25 -14.27 15.27
CA LEU A 98 11.99 -13.58 14.89
C LEU A 98 11.30 -14.26 13.67
N THR A 99 11.91 -15.29 13.10
CA THR A 99 11.39 -16.06 11.95
C THR A 99 11.07 -17.52 12.26
N ASP A 100 11.65 -18.10 13.31
CA ASP A 100 11.45 -19.52 13.65
C ASP A 100 10.00 -19.91 13.96
N THR A 101 9.53 -20.91 13.22
CA THR A 101 8.26 -21.61 13.45
C THR A 101 8.46 -23.03 13.98
N GLY A 102 9.34 -23.22 14.97
CA GLY A 102 9.30 -24.40 15.86
C GLY A 102 10.65 -25.03 16.24
N SER A 103 10.60 -25.81 17.33
CA SER A 103 11.68 -26.65 17.93
C SER A 103 12.83 -25.91 18.63
N GLN A 104 13.31 -26.47 19.75
CA GLN A 104 14.41 -25.96 20.58
C GLN A 104 15.58 -26.97 20.62
N SER A 105 16.81 -26.50 20.85
CA SER A 105 17.88 -27.22 21.59
C SER A 105 19.03 -26.26 21.97
N PRO A 106 19.89 -26.60 22.97
CA PRO A 106 20.76 -25.63 23.66
C PRO A 106 22.23 -25.56 23.20
N LEU A 107 22.93 -24.54 23.71
CA LEU A 107 24.37 -24.25 23.53
C LEU A 107 25.28 -25.01 24.53
N PRO A 108 26.57 -25.23 24.18
CA PRO A 108 27.67 -25.47 25.13
C PRO A 108 28.50 -24.19 25.44
N GLU A 109 29.37 -24.25 26.44
CA GLU A 109 30.10 -23.10 27.02
C GLU A 109 31.61 -23.02 26.67
N HIS A 110 32.26 -21.96 27.19
CA HIS A 110 33.69 -21.75 27.45
C HIS A 110 34.60 -21.12 26.35
N ALA A 111 35.17 -19.94 26.66
CA ALA A 111 36.62 -19.68 26.62
C ALA A 111 36.98 -18.34 27.32
N THR A 112 38.19 -18.24 27.89
CA THR A 112 38.68 -17.12 28.73
C THR A 112 39.43 -16.01 27.97
N ALA A 113 39.48 -14.80 28.56
CA ALA A 113 40.23 -13.63 28.06
C ALA A 113 41.75 -13.68 28.36
N PRO A 114 42.58 -12.79 27.75
CA PRO A 114 42.99 -11.54 28.45
C PRO A 114 43.12 -10.30 27.51
N LEU A 115 42.58 -9.10 27.79
CA LEU A 115 42.97 -8.00 28.71
C LEU A 115 43.60 -6.76 28.00
N PHE A 116 43.15 -5.57 28.42
CA PHE A 116 43.66 -4.19 28.19
C PHE A 116 43.48 -3.46 26.83
N PRO A 117 42.70 -2.34 26.81
CA PRO A 117 42.68 -1.35 25.73
C PRO A 117 43.25 0.04 26.13
N PRO A 118 43.64 0.90 25.17
CA PRO A 118 43.80 2.33 25.41
C PRO A 118 42.44 3.05 25.51
N ARG A 119 42.37 4.12 26.32
CA ARG A 119 41.15 4.92 26.53
C ARG A 119 40.93 5.93 25.41
N LEU A 120 39.67 6.20 25.06
CA LEU A 120 39.27 7.45 24.40
C LEU A 120 38.32 8.25 25.30
N TYR A 121 38.50 9.57 25.32
CA TYR A 121 37.82 10.48 26.24
C TYR A 121 36.49 10.99 25.68
N SER A 122 35.49 11.10 26.55
CA SER A 122 34.29 11.89 26.27
C SER A 122 34.65 13.37 26.12
N THR A 123 34.46 13.92 24.92
CA THR A 123 34.50 15.36 24.67
C THR A 123 33.22 15.79 23.98
N LYS A 124 32.54 16.81 24.53
CA LYS A 124 31.31 17.37 23.97
C LYS A 124 31.65 18.28 22.79
N ALA A 125 31.75 17.72 21.59
CA ALA A 125 31.89 18.48 20.35
C ALA A 125 30.51 18.75 19.70
N ASN A 126 30.28 19.98 19.26
CA ASN A 126 29.03 20.38 18.61
C ASN A 126 29.01 19.90 17.15
N PHE A 127 28.33 18.78 16.86
CA PHE A 127 28.10 18.32 15.49
C PHE A 127 27.03 19.15 14.78
N SER A 128 27.43 20.30 14.25
CA SER A 128 26.65 21.05 13.26
C SER A 128 26.61 20.27 11.94
N HIS A 129 25.43 19.78 11.56
CA HIS A 129 25.27 19.00 10.32
C HIS A 129 25.57 19.84 9.08
N VAL A 130 26.74 19.64 8.47
CA VAL A 130 27.08 20.20 7.17
C VAL A 130 26.24 19.51 6.09
N HIS A 131 25.54 20.31 5.27
CA HIS A 131 24.68 19.78 4.22
C HIS A 131 25.55 19.16 3.10
N PRO A 132 25.28 17.93 2.59
CA PRO A 132 26.18 17.24 1.65
C PRO A 132 26.56 18.00 0.37
N ARG A 133 25.75 18.99 -0.04
CA ARG A 133 26.06 19.89 -1.17
C ARG A 133 27.27 20.79 -0.94
N ALA A 134 27.61 21.12 0.30
CA ALA A 134 28.80 21.91 0.63
C ALA A 134 30.08 21.06 0.51
N LEU A 135 30.04 19.83 1.03
CA LEU A 135 31.18 18.89 0.95
C LEU A 135 31.43 18.41 -0.49
N ALA A 136 30.38 18.14 -1.27
CA ALA A 136 30.51 17.80 -2.68
C ALA A 136 31.23 18.90 -3.49
N ALA A 137 31.02 20.18 -3.15
CA ALA A 137 31.69 21.30 -3.80
C ALA A 137 33.18 21.48 -3.39
N GLN A 138 33.59 20.93 -2.24
CA GLN A 138 34.97 20.97 -1.75
C GLN A 138 35.78 19.74 -2.20
N ALA A 139 35.15 18.57 -2.31
CA ALA A 139 35.78 17.36 -2.82
C ALA A 139 36.12 17.47 -4.32
N THR A 140 35.22 18.05 -5.13
CA THR A 140 35.44 18.20 -6.59
C THR A 140 36.62 19.10 -6.94
N THR A 141 37.01 20.04 -6.08
CA THR A 141 38.16 20.92 -6.28
C THR A 141 39.52 20.28 -5.94
N ALA A 142 39.55 19.13 -5.26
CA ALA A 142 40.78 18.57 -4.70
C ALA A 142 41.34 17.33 -5.43
N GLN A 143 40.67 16.84 -6.49
CA GLN A 143 41.06 15.61 -7.21
C GLN A 143 41.21 15.76 -8.73
N HIS A 144 41.21 16.99 -9.27
CA HIS A 144 41.21 17.24 -10.72
C HIS A 144 42.52 17.80 -11.31
N GLU A 145 43.55 18.09 -10.51
CA GLU A 145 44.80 18.74 -11.00
C GLU A 145 45.86 17.78 -11.58
N ALA A 146 45.56 16.49 -11.79
CA ALA A 146 46.56 15.47 -12.16
C ALA A 146 46.18 14.55 -13.35
N ALA A 147 45.35 15.01 -14.30
CA ALA A 147 45.05 14.26 -15.54
C ALA A 147 44.58 15.15 -16.71
N ALA A 148 45.42 16.10 -17.15
CA ALA A 148 45.06 17.07 -18.20
C ALA A 148 45.22 16.52 -19.63
N THR A 149 44.23 15.76 -20.12
CA THR A 149 44.14 15.35 -21.55
C THR A 149 42.75 15.57 -22.15
N ALA A 150 42.55 16.75 -22.75
CA ALA A 150 41.52 17.10 -23.72
C ALA A 150 40.05 16.79 -23.37
N GLU A 151 39.45 17.61 -22.49
CA GLU A 151 37.97 17.71 -22.43
C GLU A 151 37.39 18.38 -23.69
N PRO A 152 36.23 17.93 -24.20
CA PRO A 152 35.51 18.62 -25.27
C PRO A 152 34.81 19.90 -24.76
N ALA A 153 34.56 20.84 -25.67
CA ALA A 153 33.93 22.14 -25.35
C ALA A 153 32.52 21.99 -24.71
N PRO A 154 32.13 22.91 -23.81
CA PRO A 154 30.87 22.81 -23.06
C PRO A 154 29.64 22.78 -23.98
N ASN A 155 28.76 21.79 -23.75
CA ASN A 155 27.62 21.52 -24.61
C ASN A 155 26.58 22.66 -24.63
N PRO A 156 26.01 23.00 -25.80
CA PRO A 156 24.99 24.03 -25.92
C PRO A 156 23.64 23.60 -25.29
N PRO A 157 22.84 24.58 -24.81
CA PRO A 157 21.55 24.31 -24.18
C PRO A 157 20.47 23.90 -25.20
N LEU A 158 19.88 22.71 -25.00
CA LEU A 158 18.78 22.21 -25.84
C LEU A 158 17.48 23.00 -25.61
N GLN A 159 16.83 23.43 -26.70
CA GLN A 159 15.51 24.04 -26.66
C GLN A 159 14.43 22.95 -26.52
N ARG A 160 13.57 23.04 -25.50
CA ARG A 160 12.66 21.95 -25.11
C ARG A 160 11.32 22.03 -25.84
N PHE A 161 11.14 21.24 -26.89
CA PHE A 161 9.87 21.21 -27.64
C PHE A 161 8.98 19.96 -27.41
N LEU A 162 9.53 18.83 -26.93
CA LEU A 162 8.79 17.55 -26.88
C LEU A 162 8.51 17.07 -25.45
N GLN A 163 7.32 17.37 -24.94
CA GLN A 163 6.85 16.88 -23.63
C GLN A 163 6.19 15.50 -23.70
N THR A 164 6.95 14.47 -24.11
CA THR A 164 6.67 13.13 -23.58
C THR A 164 7.29 13.02 -22.18
N SER A 165 6.66 12.30 -21.25
CA SER A 165 7.12 12.27 -19.84
C SER A 165 8.52 11.67 -19.64
N ASN A 166 9.06 11.01 -20.66
CA ASN A 166 10.24 10.14 -20.58
C ASN A 166 11.49 10.76 -21.24
N SER A 167 11.35 11.74 -22.14
CA SER A 167 12.45 12.37 -22.87
C SER A 167 13.29 13.33 -22.02
N SER A 168 12.70 13.99 -21.00
CA SER A 168 13.37 15.10 -20.29
C SER A 168 14.62 14.66 -19.50
N PHE A 169 15.81 14.90 -20.05
CA PHE A 169 17.08 14.70 -19.35
C PHE A 169 17.44 15.86 -18.41
N ARG A 170 18.40 15.63 -17.51
CA ARG A 170 19.27 16.68 -16.97
C ARG A 170 20.64 16.52 -17.65
N SER A 171 21.16 17.61 -18.20
CA SER A 171 22.29 17.65 -19.14
C SER A 171 23.66 17.51 -18.45
N SER A 172 23.90 16.35 -17.81
CA SER A 172 25.11 16.07 -17.02
C SER A 172 25.90 14.87 -17.59
N GLY A 173 26.44 15.03 -18.80
CA GLY A 173 27.31 14.04 -19.47
C GLY A 173 26.92 13.73 -20.91
N ASP A 174 27.91 13.54 -21.78
CA ASP A 174 27.75 13.58 -23.24
C ASP A 174 26.86 12.48 -23.80
N LEU A 175 26.91 11.26 -23.27
CA LEU A 175 26.01 10.17 -23.69
C LEU A 175 24.53 10.57 -23.53
N ARG A 176 24.20 11.27 -22.43
CA ARG A 176 22.84 11.76 -22.16
C ARG A 176 22.47 12.92 -23.09
N TRP A 177 23.43 13.83 -23.36
CA TRP A 177 23.21 14.96 -24.27
C TRP A 177 23.01 14.51 -25.71
N MET A 178 23.84 13.60 -26.24
CA MET A 178 23.71 13.09 -27.61
C MET A 178 22.39 12.32 -27.81
N THR A 179 22.02 11.47 -26.84
CA THR A 179 20.72 10.77 -26.88
C THR A 179 19.55 11.75 -26.85
N ALA A 180 19.64 12.82 -26.05
CA ALA A 180 18.62 13.87 -25.98
C ALA A 180 18.51 14.64 -27.31
N ALA A 181 19.63 15.14 -27.84
CA ALA A 181 19.68 15.92 -29.06
C ALA A 181 19.14 15.14 -30.27
N TYR A 182 19.45 13.84 -30.37
CA TYR A 182 18.91 12.98 -31.43
C TYR A 182 17.39 12.75 -31.30
N ILE A 183 16.87 12.58 -30.07
CA ILE A 183 15.41 12.48 -29.83
C ILE A 183 14.71 13.82 -30.14
N ASP A 184 15.30 14.95 -29.76
CA ASP A 184 14.77 16.28 -30.04
C ASP A 184 14.78 16.59 -31.56
N HIS A 185 15.74 16.05 -32.33
CA HIS A 185 15.75 16.11 -33.80
C HIS A 185 14.65 15.25 -34.44
N LEU A 186 14.50 13.98 -34.02
CA LEU A 186 13.46 13.08 -34.55
C LEU A 186 12.06 13.70 -34.50
N GLY A 187 11.68 14.29 -33.36
CA GLY A 187 10.37 14.91 -33.22
C GLY A 187 10.23 16.31 -33.85
N GLN A 188 11.30 16.90 -34.41
CA GLN A 188 11.19 18.03 -35.33
C GLN A 188 10.77 17.57 -36.73
N VAL A 189 11.28 16.41 -37.17
CA VAL A 189 10.90 15.78 -38.46
C VAL A 189 9.43 15.31 -38.44
N ASP A 190 8.96 14.71 -37.34
CA ASP A 190 7.54 14.33 -37.17
C ASP A 190 6.56 15.52 -37.18
N LEU A 191 7.05 16.75 -36.93
CA LEU A 191 6.23 17.97 -37.00
C LEU A 191 6.18 18.55 -38.42
N SER A 192 7.28 18.48 -39.18
CA SER A 192 7.34 19.02 -40.55
C SER A 192 6.58 18.20 -41.57
N THR A 193 6.42 16.90 -41.35
CA THR A 193 5.67 15.98 -42.24
C THR A 193 4.16 16.03 -42.08
N ARG A 194 3.62 16.91 -41.22
CA ARG A 194 2.18 16.93 -40.91
C ARG A 194 1.31 17.79 -41.83
N ASP A 195 1.93 18.63 -42.68
CA ASP A 195 1.24 19.53 -43.62
C ASP A 195 0.77 18.84 -44.92
N GLY A 196 -0.12 17.85 -44.76
CA GLY A 196 -1.23 17.61 -45.69
C GLY A 196 -0.97 16.97 -47.07
N ARG A 197 0.27 16.86 -47.58
CA ARG A 197 0.55 16.21 -48.88
C ARG A 197 1.89 15.46 -48.97
N GLY A 198 1.81 14.19 -49.35
CA GLY A 198 2.84 13.49 -50.16
C GLY A 198 4.07 12.95 -49.43
N GLU A 199 4.13 11.61 -49.32
CA GLU A 199 5.29 10.71 -49.18
C GLU A 199 6.43 10.99 -48.15
N PRO A 200 6.93 9.96 -47.43
CA PRO A 200 8.01 10.11 -46.46
C PRO A 200 9.40 10.05 -47.12
N THR A 201 9.85 11.14 -47.75
CA THR A 201 11.07 11.16 -48.59
C THR A 201 12.24 12.00 -48.06
N ASN A 202 12.10 12.65 -46.90
CA ASN A 202 13.23 13.36 -46.26
C ASN A 202 14.03 12.42 -45.34
N LEU A 203 15.21 12.03 -45.81
CA LEU A 203 16.31 11.49 -45.00
C LEU A 203 16.72 12.51 -43.90
N PRO A 204 17.37 12.08 -42.80
CA PRO A 204 17.79 12.99 -41.73
C PRO A 204 18.76 14.05 -42.27
N ASP A 205 18.59 15.29 -41.82
CA ASP A 205 19.37 16.43 -42.30
C ASP A 205 20.83 16.33 -41.81
N ASP A 206 21.75 16.05 -42.73
CA ASP A 206 23.18 15.78 -42.48
C ASP A 206 23.86 16.89 -41.67
N GLN A 207 23.42 18.15 -41.81
CA GLN A 207 23.96 19.27 -41.03
C GLN A 207 23.63 19.15 -39.54
N THR A 208 22.49 18.54 -39.21
CA THR A 208 22.08 18.29 -37.83
C THR A 208 22.79 17.06 -37.27
N LEU A 209 22.95 16.00 -38.06
CA LEU A 209 23.68 14.80 -37.64
C LEU A 209 25.16 15.10 -37.37
N THR A 210 25.82 15.84 -38.27
CA THR A 210 27.23 16.24 -38.10
C THR A 210 27.45 17.17 -36.89
N ALA A 211 26.47 18.03 -36.55
CA ALA A 211 26.50 18.85 -35.33
C ALA A 211 26.32 18.05 -34.02
N ILE A 212 25.60 16.92 -34.06
CA ILE A 212 25.48 16.00 -32.92
C ILE A 212 26.74 15.13 -32.81
N PHE A 213 27.10 14.41 -33.87
CA PHE A 213 28.17 13.42 -33.93
C PHE A 213 29.53 14.01 -34.35
N THR A 214 29.96 15.07 -33.66
CA THR A 214 31.28 15.67 -33.89
C THR A 214 32.41 14.66 -33.61
N GLY A 215 33.51 14.74 -34.36
CA GLY A 215 34.65 13.81 -34.25
C GLY A 215 35.16 13.54 -32.81
N PRO A 216 35.27 14.56 -31.92
CA PRO A 216 35.61 14.33 -30.51
C PRO A 216 34.58 13.49 -29.74
N ARG A 217 33.28 13.66 -30.02
CA ARG A 217 32.21 12.88 -29.40
C ARG A 217 32.15 11.44 -29.92
N VAL A 218 32.43 11.21 -31.21
CA VAL A 218 32.56 9.85 -31.76
C VAL A 218 33.73 9.11 -31.10
N ARG A 219 34.89 9.77 -30.92
CA ARG A 219 36.01 9.21 -30.15
C ARG A 219 35.67 8.94 -28.68
N TYR A 220 34.85 9.79 -28.06
CA TYR A 220 34.34 9.58 -26.69
C TYR A 220 33.37 8.40 -26.57
N LEU A 221 32.54 8.15 -27.60
CA LEU A 221 31.70 6.95 -27.67
C LEU A 221 32.56 5.69 -27.76
N GLN A 222 33.51 5.69 -28.70
CA GLN A 222 34.42 4.58 -28.95
C GLN A 222 35.28 4.25 -27.72
N SER A 223 35.82 5.25 -27.00
CA SER A 223 36.57 5.04 -25.75
C SER A 223 35.69 4.54 -24.58
N ARG A 224 34.36 4.70 -24.67
CA ARG A 224 33.40 4.08 -23.74
C ARG A 224 32.99 2.66 -24.16
N GLY A 225 33.25 2.25 -25.40
CA GLY A 225 32.86 0.98 -26.01
C GLY A 225 31.57 1.04 -26.85
N HIS A 226 31.06 2.23 -27.13
CA HIS A 226 29.79 2.45 -27.84
C HIS A 226 30.02 3.04 -29.23
N ASP A 227 29.05 2.84 -30.12
CA ASP A 227 29.07 3.37 -31.49
C ASP A 227 27.87 4.31 -31.73
N VAL A 228 27.81 4.93 -32.91
CA VAL A 228 26.68 5.78 -33.33
C VAL A 228 25.37 4.99 -33.35
N GLU A 229 25.39 3.73 -33.82
CA GLU A 229 24.24 2.81 -33.83
C GLU A 229 23.66 2.55 -32.44
N ASP A 230 24.49 2.58 -31.39
CA ASP A 230 24.03 2.43 -30.01
C ASP A 230 23.11 3.60 -29.62
N ILE A 231 23.42 4.84 -30.03
CA ILE A 231 22.57 6.01 -29.75
C ILE A 231 21.23 5.92 -30.49
N LEU A 232 21.22 5.44 -31.74
CA LEU A 232 19.98 5.18 -32.48
C LEU A 232 19.11 4.16 -31.72
N THR A 233 19.74 3.09 -31.23
CA THR A 233 19.09 2.03 -30.45
C THR A 233 18.57 2.54 -29.10
N TRP A 234 19.33 3.38 -28.40
CA TRP A 234 18.92 4.01 -27.14
C TRP A 234 17.74 4.97 -27.33
N ALA A 235 17.74 5.73 -28.42
CA ALA A 235 16.62 6.58 -28.80
C ALA A 235 15.36 5.75 -29.10
N TRP A 236 15.47 4.68 -29.90
CA TRP A 236 14.38 3.74 -30.20
C TRP A 236 13.80 3.06 -28.94
N ILE A 237 14.63 2.78 -27.94
CA ILE A 237 14.14 2.33 -26.62
C ILE A 237 13.30 3.44 -25.95
N LEU A 238 13.81 4.66 -25.88
CA LEU A 238 13.18 5.78 -25.16
C LEU A 238 11.93 6.37 -25.82
N THR A 239 11.84 6.35 -27.16
CA THR A 239 10.67 6.85 -27.93
C THR A 239 9.47 5.89 -27.91
N SER A 240 9.57 4.75 -27.22
CA SER A 240 8.47 3.81 -27.04
C SER A 240 7.22 4.46 -26.43
N SER A 241 6.05 4.16 -27.02
CA SER A 241 4.74 4.67 -26.56
C SER A 241 4.36 4.27 -25.12
N THR A 242 4.98 3.22 -24.56
CA THR A 242 4.83 2.83 -23.16
C THR A 242 6.16 2.42 -22.54
N ALA A 243 6.29 2.60 -21.22
CA ALA A 243 7.43 2.15 -20.45
C ALA A 243 7.64 0.62 -20.56
N ASP A 244 6.56 -0.13 -20.67
CA ASP A 244 6.57 -1.59 -20.79
C ASP A 244 7.13 -2.07 -22.14
N CYS A 245 6.81 -1.36 -23.23
CA CYS A 245 7.47 -1.57 -24.52
C CYS A 245 8.96 -1.21 -24.45
N ALA A 246 9.32 -0.09 -23.80
CA ALA A 246 10.71 0.34 -23.66
C ALA A 246 11.55 -0.70 -22.88
N ILE A 247 11.01 -1.26 -21.79
CA ILE A 247 11.68 -2.29 -20.99
C ILE A 247 11.84 -3.58 -21.80
N LYS A 248 10.84 -4.00 -22.58
CA LYS A 248 10.96 -5.16 -23.48
C LYS A 248 12.04 -4.96 -24.55
N ARG A 249 12.11 -3.77 -25.16
CA ARG A 249 13.17 -3.40 -26.13
C ARG A 249 14.54 -3.40 -25.47
N LEU A 250 14.69 -2.81 -24.28
CA LEU A 250 15.94 -2.79 -23.53
C LEU A 250 16.42 -4.21 -23.19
N ILE A 251 15.52 -5.10 -22.74
CA ILE A 251 15.88 -6.46 -22.38
C ILE A 251 16.36 -7.25 -23.61
N ALA A 252 15.62 -7.19 -24.73
CA ALA A 252 16.00 -7.88 -25.96
C ALA A 252 17.37 -7.41 -26.51
N VAL A 253 17.64 -6.10 -26.49
CA VAL A 253 18.92 -5.54 -26.95
C VAL A 253 20.07 -5.84 -25.96
N ASP A 254 19.82 -5.84 -24.63
CA ASP A 254 20.82 -6.30 -23.67
C ASP A 254 21.11 -7.81 -23.82
N GLU A 255 20.11 -8.63 -24.20
CA GLU A 255 20.26 -10.08 -24.47
C GLU A 255 21.07 -10.32 -25.76
N GLU A 256 20.71 -9.64 -26.85
CA GLU A 256 21.43 -9.68 -28.13
C GLU A 256 22.89 -9.21 -27.99
N LYS A 257 23.14 -8.09 -27.29
CA LYS A 257 24.50 -7.59 -27.04
C LYS A 257 25.34 -8.57 -26.24
N GLN A 258 24.75 -9.21 -25.21
CA GLN A 258 25.44 -10.23 -24.43
C GLN A 258 25.83 -11.45 -25.28
N ALA A 259 24.94 -11.90 -26.17
CA ALA A 259 25.24 -13.01 -27.09
C ALA A 259 26.39 -12.69 -28.06
N HIS A 260 26.52 -11.43 -28.49
CA HIS A 260 27.60 -10.95 -29.35
C HIS A 260 28.84 -10.42 -28.59
N GLY A 261 28.89 -10.55 -27.26
CA GLY A 261 29.98 -10.00 -26.43
C GLY A 261 30.09 -8.46 -26.43
N LYS A 262 29.13 -7.74 -27.01
CA LYS A 262 29.09 -6.28 -27.10
C LYS A 262 28.72 -5.67 -25.73
N PRO A 263 29.23 -4.47 -25.38
CA PRO A 263 28.94 -3.86 -24.08
C PRO A 263 27.45 -3.50 -23.92
N LEU A 264 26.93 -3.87 -22.76
CA LEU A 264 25.53 -3.71 -22.35
C LEU A 264 25.07 -2.25 -22.32
N ILE A 265 23.75 -2.03 -22.42
CA ILE A 265 23.12 -0.71 -22.48
C ILE A 265 23.45 0.13 -21.25
N PRO A 266 23.93 1.39 -21.36
CA PRO A 266 24.30 2.23 -20.21
C PRO A 266 23.26 2.33 -19.07
N HIS A 267 23.74 2.36 -17.83
CA HIS A 267 22.91 2.46 -16.62
C HIS A 267 21.98 3.68 -16.58
N PHE A 268 22.34 4.79 -17.25
CA PHE A 268 21.50 5.99 -17.31
C PHE A 268 20.14 5.74 -18.00
N LEU A 269 20.06 4.77 -18.91
CA LEU A 269 18.83 4.44 -19.63
C LEU A 269 17.86 3.67 -18.74
N ILE A 270 18.34 2.66 -18.00
CA ILE A 270 17.55 1.98 -16.95
C ILE A 270 17.05 3.01 -15.92
N LEU A 271 17.92 3.93 -15.48
CA LEU A 271 17.52 5.00 -14.57
C LEU A 271 16.43 5.89 -15.18
N GLN A 272 16.53 6.30 -16.45
CA GLN A 272 15.52 7.14 -17.10
C GLN A 272 14.20 6.39 -17.33
N LEU A 273 14.20 5.10 -17.70
CA LEU A 273 12.98 4.28 -17.76
C LEU A 273 12.31 4.16 -16.39
N LEU A 274 13.08 3.95 -15.32
CA LEU A 274 12.58 3.90 -13.94
C LEU A 274 12.11 5.27 -13.40
N ARG A 275 12.24 6.37 -14.16
CA ARG A 275 11.66 7.68 -13.83
C ARG A 275 10.17 7.79 -14.21
N THR A 276 9.68 6.89 -15.06
CA THR A 276 8.27 6.81 -15.45
C THR A 276 7.35 6.70 -14.21
N PRO A 277 6.10 7.21 -14.28
CA PRO A 277 5.18 7.17 -13.12
C PRO A 277 4.57 5.78 -12.85
N HIS A 278 4.58 4.89 -13.85
CA HIS A 278 3.91 3.59 -13.88
C HIS A 278 4.69 2.61 -14.76
N ILE A 279 4.88 1.39 -14.27
CA ILE A 279 5.48 0.22 -14.96
C ILE A 279 4.60 -0.99 -14.59
N ASN A 280 4.37 -1.93 -15.52
CA ASN A 280 3.64 -3.18 -15.27
C ASN A 280 4.45 -4.13 -14.35
N ALA A 281 3.77 -4.98 -13.57
CA ALA A 281 4.42 -5.98 -12.70
C ALA A 281 5.38 -6.90 -13.48
N ASN A 282 4.95 -7.41 -14.64
CA ASN A 282 5.72 -8.30 -15.49
C ASN A 282 6.98 -7.61 -16.02
N SER A 283 6.85 -6.38 -16.53
CA SER A 283 7.98 -5.56 -16.98
C SER A 283 8.99 -5.32 -15.86
N LEU A 284 8.52 -5.04 -14.64
CA LEU A 284 9.39 -4.82 -13.48
C LEU A 284 10.13 -6.10 -13.07
N VAL A 285 9.42 -7.23 -12.96
CA VAL A 285 10.01 -8.54 -12.62
C VAL A 285 11.08 -8.93 -13.63
N ARG A 286 10.79 -8.84 -14.94
CA ARG A 286 11.77 -9.14 -16.00
C ARG A 286 12.98 -8.19 -15.97
N LEU A 287 12.78 -6.90 -15.68
CA LEU A 287 13.88 -5.95 -15.54
C LEU A 287 14.77 -6.26 -14.32
N VAL A 288 14.16 -6.64 -13.18
CA VAL A 288 14.89 -7.05 -11.97
C VAL A 288 15.65 -8.36 -12.19
N ALA A 289 15.07 -9.33 -12.88
CA ALA A 289 15.74 -10.57 -13.28
C ALA A 289 16.95 -10.28 -14.20
N ARG A 290 16.77 -9.46 -15.25
CA ARG A 290 17.88 -9.05 -16.14
C ARG A 290 18.99 -8.30 -15.40
N LEU A 291 18.63 -7.46 -14.42
CA LEU A 291 19.60 -6.82 -13.53
C LEU A 291 20.35 -7.85 -12.65
N ARG A 292 19.65 -8.82 -12.05
CA ARG A 292 20.29 -9.89 -11.24
C ARG A 292 21.28 -10.73 -12.05
N VAL A 293 20.99 -11.01 -13.33
CA VAL A 293 21.94 -11.70 -14.22
C VAL A 293 23.12 -10.79 -14.55
N THR A 294 22.87 -9.59 -15.07
CA THR A 294 23.93 -8.68 -15.56
C THR A 294 24.83 -8.07 -14.47
N THR A 295 24.40 -8.06 -13.21
CA THR A 295 25.27 -7.69 -12.06
C THR A 295 25.93 -8.88 -11.38
N GLY A 296 25.52 -10.12 -11.68
CA GLY A 296 26.12 -11.33 -11.08
C GLY A 296 27.48 -11.69 -11.67
N GLN A 297 27.72 -11.37 -12.95
CA GLN A 297 28.95 -11.72 -13.68
C GLN A 297 30.16 -10.85 -13.33
N ILE A 298 30.01 -9.84 -12.47
CA ILE A 298 31.08 -8.92 -12.07
C ILE A 298 31.97 -9.53 -10.97
N SER A 299 31.48 -10.53 -10.22
CA SER A 299 32.15 -11.07 -9.03
C SER A 299 32.90 -12.39 -9.23
N SER A 300 33.03 -12.88 -10.47
CA SER A 300 33.60 -14.21 -10.77
C SER A 300 35.06 -14.18 -11.27
N SER A 301 35.77 -13.06 -11.16
CA SER A 301 37.22 -12.99 -11.34
C SER A 301 37.93 -13.44 -10.05
N SER A 302 38.54 -14.63 -10.08
CA SER A 302 39.32 -15.18 -8.95
C SER A 302 40.51 -14.27 -8.61
N PRO A 303 40.80 -13.98 -7.32
CA PRO A 303 41.94 -13.13 -6.93
C PRO A 303 43.34 -13.72 -7.18
N LEU A 304 43.46 -15.00 -7.57
CA LEU A 304 44.73 -15.73 -7.53
C LEU A 304 45.51 -15.78 -8.86
N ASP A 305 44.89 -15.48 -10.00
CA ASP A 305 45.49 -15.69 -11.34
C ASP A 305 45.57 -14.38 -12.17
N SER A 306 46.34 -13.38 -11.72
CA SER A 306 46.42 -12.09 -12.46
C SER A 306 47.71 -11.25 -12.37
N GLU A 307 48.89 -11.82 -12.02
CA GLU A 307 50.15 -11.03 -12.05
C GLU A 307 50.77 -10.85 -13.47
N TYR A 308 50.36 -11.61 -14.49
CA TYR A 308 51.07 -11.66 -15.79
C TYR A 308 50.20 -11.48 -17.06
N THR A 309 49.04 -10.83 -16.96
CA THR A 309 48.12 -10.61 -18.10
C THR A 309 47.69 -9.15 -18.27
N GLN A 310 48.62 -8.29 -18.69
CA GLN A 310 48.33 -6.92 -19.14
C GLN A 310 47.59 -6.91 -20.49
N ASN A 311 46.27 -7.14 -20.48
CA ASN A 311 45.40 -6.97 -21.66
C ASN A 311 43.99 -6.52 -21.23
N PRO A 312 43.69 -5.21 -21.18
CA PRO A 312 42.44 -4.66 -20.63
C PRO A 312 41.27 -4.71 -21.63
N TYR A 313 40.94 -5.90 -22.13
CA TYR A 313 39.74 -6.14 -22.93
C TYR A 313 38.63 -6.71 -22.02
N GLU A 314 37.97 -5.85 -21.24
CA GLU A 314 36.90 -6.24 -20.31
C GLU A 314 35.71 -6.90 -21.03
N THR A 315 35.59 -8.22 -20.92
CA THR A 315 34.58 -9.03 -21.62
C THR A 315 33.14 -8.69 -21.21
N GLY A 316 32.40 -7.97 -22.07
CA GLY A 316 30.94 -7.85 -22.05
C GLY A 316 30.28 -7.17 -20.83
N GLY A 317 31.05 -6.75 -19.83
CA GLY A 317 30.54 -6.25 -18.55
C GLY A 317 29.78 -4.93 -18.64
N ARG A 318 28.70 -4.79 -17.84
CA ARG A 318 28.09 -3.49 -17.53
C ARG A 318 29.02 -2.77 -16.56
N LYS A 319 29.67 -1.69 -17.01
CA LYS A 319 30.64 -0.90 -16.21
C LYS A 319 30.11 -0.56 -14.81
N SER A 320 31.02 -0.55 -13.83
CA SER A 320 30.71 -0.44 -12.40
C SER A 320 29.79 0.75 -12.07
N TRP A 321 28.91 0.54 -11.07
CA TRP A 321 27.93 1.54 -10.66
C TRP A 321 28.57 2.56 -9.72
N ASP A 322 28.41 3.85 -10.00
CA ASP A 322 28.69 4.89 -9.02
C ASP A 322 27.68 4.84 -7.85
N SER A 323 28.10 5.23 -6.65
CA SER A 323 27.30 5.11 -5.42
C SER A 323 25.97 5.90 -5.50
N GLU A 324 25.95 7.05 -6.19
CA GLU A 324 24.71 7.79 -6.43
C GLU A 324 23.75 7.02 -7.36
N SER A 325 24.22 6.51 -8.50
CA SER A 325 23.42 5.70 -9.44
C SER A 325 22.95 4.40 -8.82
N ALA A 326 23.77 3.71 -8.04
CA ALA A 326 23.41 2.49 -7.31
C ALA A 326 22.27 2.79 -6.31
N THR A 327 22.47 3.80 -5.45
CA THR A 327 21.47 4.22 -4.46
C THR A 327 20.19 4.71 -5.14
N LEU A 328 20.30 5.40 -6.28
CA LEU A 328 19.18 5.89 -7.08
C LEU A 328 18.42 4.77 -7.80
N LEU A 329 19.11 3.75 -8.31
CA LEU A 329 18.52 2.55 -8.90
C LEU A 329 17.70 1.82 -7.85
N LEU A 330 18.32 1.41 -6.74
CA LEU A 330 17.68 0.67 -5.65
C LEU A 330 16.50 1.48 -5.08
N THR A 331 16.67 2.79 -4.89
CA THR A 331 15.60 3.71 -4.49
C THR A 331 14.43 3.74 -5.47
N ARG A 332 14.66 3.67 -6.79
CA ARG A 332 13.59 3.64 -7.80
C ARG A 332 12.93 2.28 -7.90
N LEU A 333 13.70 1.18 -7.85
CA LEU A 333 13.19 -0.19 -7.81
C LEU A 333 12.26 -0.41 -6.61
N VAL A 334 12.69 -0.06 -5.39
CA VAL A 334 11.84 -0.15 -4.18
C VAL A 334 10.54 0.65 -4.33
N ARG A 335 10.56 1.82 -4.98
CA ARG A 335 9.36 2.64 -5.19
C ARG A 335 8.37 2.03 -6.19
N HIS A 336 8.86 1.30 -7.20
CA HIS A 336 8.01 0.59 -8.17
C HIS A 336 7.53 -0.76 -7.63
N ALA A 337 8.43 -1.58 -7.07
CA ALA A 337 8.11 -2.85 -6.44
C ALA A 337 6.99 -2.69 -5.40
N ARG A 338 7.15 -1.76 -4.46
CA ARG A 338 6.14 -1.47 -3.43
C ARG A 338 4.81 -0.92 -3.95
N ARG A 339 4.72 -0.44 -5.20
CA ARG A 339 3.47 0.01 -5.82
C ARG A 339 2.78 -1.09 -6.61
N VAL A 340 3.55 -1.93 -7.28
CA VAL A 340 3.10 -2.78 -8.40
C VAL A 340 3.23 -4.27 -8.09
N HIS A 341 4.38 -4.70 -7.54
CA HIS A 341 4.68 -6.09 -7.23
C HIS A 341 5.54 -6.19 -5.96
N PRO A 342 4.92 -6.23 -4.76
CA PRO A 342 5.66 -6.24 -3.50
C PRO A 342 6.71 -7.34 -3.30
N PRO A 343 6.61 -8.55 -3.88
CA PRO A 343 7.67 -9.56 -3.75
C PRO A 343 9.03 -9.12 -4.30
N THR A 344 9.09 -8.32 -5.39
CA THR A 344 10.35 -7.79 -5.95
C THR A 344 11.12 -6.82 -5.02
N VAL A 345 10.62 -6.57 -3.80
CA VAL A 345 11.40 -5.91 -2.74
C VAL A 345 12.47 -6.87 -2.18
N GLU A 346 12.26 -8.19 -2.18
CA GLU A 346 13.25 -9.20 -1.74
C GLU A 346 14.49 -9.26 -2.66
N ASP A 347 14.38 -8.86 -3.93
CA ASP A 347 15.51 -8.78 -4.87
C ASP A 347 16.47 -7.60 -4.59
N VAL A 348 15.97 -6.55 -3.94
CA VAL A 348 16.71 -5.28 -3.79
C VAL A 348 17.98 -5.45 -2.93
N PRO A 349 17.96 -6.16 -1.79
CA PRO A 349 19.19 -6.48 -1.05
C PRO A 349 20.20 -7.30 -1.88
N THR A 350 19.73 -8.27 -2.66
CA THR A 350 20.57 -9.10 -3.54
C THR A 350 21.23 -8.29 -4.65
N LEU A 351 20.60 -7.19 -5.10
CA LEU A 351 21.24 -6.21 -5.96
C LEU A 351 22.19 -5.30 -5.16
N ALA A 352 21.80 -4.83 -3.99
CA ALA A 352 22.60 -3.94 -3.14
C ALA A 352 23.93 -4.56 -2.71
N SER A 353 23.97 -5.86 -2.37
CA SER A 353 25.21 -6.57 -2.05
C SER A 353 26.15 -6.76 -3.24
N ARG A 354 25.67 -6.54 -4.47
CA ARG A 354 26.47 -6.62 -5.71
C ARG A 354 26.89 -5.26 -6.27
N ILE A 355 26.10 -4.20 -6.04
CA ILE A 355 26.32 -2.88 -6.68
C ILE A 355 26.48 -1.69 -5.72
N LEU A 356 26.24 -1.88 -4.41
CA LEU A 356 26.32 -0.81 -3.42
C LEU A 356 27.30 -1.13 -2.29
N LEU A 357 27.20 -2.33 -1.69
CA LEU A 357 28.12 -2.74 -0.62
C LEU A 357 29.59 -2.85 -1.10
N PRO A 358 29.91 -3.41 -2.29
CA PRO A 358 31.29 -3.51 -2.78
C PRO A 358 31.96 -2.18 -3.13
N LEU A 359 31.25 -1.04 -3.04
CA LEU A 359 31.81 0.30 -3.27
C LEU A 359 32.58 0.83 -2.03
N HIS A 360 33.04 -0.06 -1.16
CA HIS A 360 33.74 0.22 0.10
C HIS A 360 35.22 0.64 -0.10
N SER A 361 35.47 1.57 -1.03
CA SER A 361 36.81 2.09 -1.31
C SER A 361 37.28 3.06 -0.23
N SER A 362 38.10 2.55 0.69
CA SER A 362 39.12 3.23 1.50
C SER A 362 38.87 4.71 1.89
N GLY A 363 37.83 4.98 2.67
CA GLY A 363 37.65 6.29 3.32
C GLY A 363 36.56 6.30 4.40
N PRO A 364 36.68 7.13 5.45
CA PRO A 364 35.63 7.25 6.47
C PRO A 364 34.34 7.86 5.89
N THR A 365 34.48 8.84 4.97
CA THR A 365 33.37 9.53 4.31
C THR A 365 32.58 8.62 3.36
N THR A 366 33.21 7.61 2.76
CA THR A 366 32.51 6.63 1.91
C THR A 366 31.71 5.63 2.76
N HIS A 367 32.22 5.24 3.94
CA HIS A 367 31.47 4.42 4.91
C HIS A 367 30.23 5.14 5.46
N GLU A 368 30.35 6.42 5.85
CA GLU A 368 29.20 7.23 6.28
C GLU A 368 28.11 7.36 5.20
N LEU A 369 28.51 7.62 3.94
CA LEU A 369 27.59 7.72 2.81
C LEU A 369 26.89 6.38 2.51
N LEU A 370 27.61 5.27 2.66
CA LEU A 370 27.08 3.92 2.48
C LEU A 370 26.12 3.54 3.62
N ALA A 371 26.46 3.87 4.88
CA ALA A 371 25.59 3.71 6.04
C ALA A 371 24.30 4.54 5.91
N PHE A 372 24.40 5.79 5.45
CA PHE A 372 23.24 6.62 5.12
C PHE A 372 22.36 5.96 4.05
N SER A 373 22.96 5.48 2.96
CA SER A 373 22.24 4.85 1.85
C SER A 373 21.54 3.55 2.27
N CYS A 374 22.18 2.69 3.06
CA CYS A 374 21.58 1.44 3.55
C CYS A 374 20.45 1.70 4.55
N ASN A 375 20.65 2.57 5.55
CA ASN A 375 19.58 2.97 6.48
C ASN A 375 18.41 3.66 5.73
N ARG A 376 18.70 4.37 4.63
CA ARG A 376 17.67 4.96 3.77
C ARG A 376 16.90 3.92 2.97
N LEU A 377 17.55 2.86 2.48
CA LEU A 377 16.89 1.73 1.84
C LEU A 377 16.01 0.96 2.83
N LEU A 378 16.49 0.65 4.04
CA LEU A 378 15.66 0.07 5.13
C LEU A 378 14.39 0.91 5.36
N THR A 379 14.54 2.24 5.42
CA THR A 379 13.42 3.18 5.57
C THR A 379 12.46 3.15 4.37
N LEU A 380 12.96 3.11 3.12
CA LEU A 380 12.12 3.03 1.92
C LEU A 380 11.37 1.69 1.81
N MET A 381 11.97 0.59 2.29
CA MET A 381 11.35 -0.73 2.38
C MET A 381 10.28 -0.78 3.48
N SER A 382 10.44 -0.06 4.60
CA SER A 382 9.46 -0.02 5.72
C SER A 382 8.11 0.66 5.42
N LEU A 383 7.96 1.32 4.28
CA LEU A 383 6.75 2.06 3.93
C LEU A 383 5.69 1.10 3.34
N PRO A 384 4.38 1.26 3.60
CA PRO A 384 3.35 0.29 3.19
C PRO A 384 3.28 0.05 1.68
N SER A 385 2.97 -1.18 1.27
CA SER A 385 3.12 -1.63 -0.12
C SER A 385 1.82 -2.23 -0.71
N GLY A 386 1.55 -1.95 -1.98
CA GLY A 386 0.36 -2.43 -2.69
C GLY A 386 -0.99 -1.97 -2.10
N PRO A 387 -2.11 -2.58 -2.55
CA PRO A 387 -3.44 -2.34 -1.98
C PRO A 387 -3.69 -3.08 -0.66
N ARG A 388 -2.93 -4.18 -0.39
CA ARG A 388 -3.06 -5.03 0.80
C ARG A 388 -1.77 -5.00 1.65
N PRO A 389 -1.42 -3.84 2.26
CA PRO A 389 -0.10 -3.65 2.87
C PRO A 389 0.20 -4.59 4.03
N PHE A 390 -0.81 -5.01 4.79
CA PHE A 390 -0.65 -5.97 5.88
C PHE A 390 -0.23 -7.38 5.42
N GLN A 391 -0.58 -7.77 4.19
CA GLN A 391 -0.15 -9.04 3.59
C GLN A 391 1.22 -8.93 2.91
N SER A 392 1.66 -7.73 2.53
CA SER A 392 2.99 -7.54 1.92
C SER A 392 4.14 -7.50 2.92
N VAL A 393 3.86 -7.39 4.23
CA VAL A 393 4.88 -7.13 5.27
C VAL A 393 5.97 -8.19 5.31
N ILE A 394 5.67 -9.46 5.01
CA ILE A 394 6.64 -10.57 5.00
C ILE A 394 7.79 -10.30 4.02
N TYR A 395 7.48 -9.83 2.80
CA TYR A 395 8.49 -9.44 1.80
C TYR A 395 9.32 -8.23 2.28
N GLN A 396 8.72 -7.34 3.06
CA GLN A 396 9.39 -6.15 3.63
C GLN A 396 10.32 -6.52 4.78
N GLN A 397 9.93 -7.47 5.64
CA GLN A 397 10.79 -8.04 6.68
C GLN A 397 12.00 -8.71 6.04
N ARG A 398 11.78 -9.72 5.19
CA ARG A 398 12.87 -10.49 4.57
C ARG A 398 13.86 -9.61 3.83
N ALA A 399 13.39 -8.59 3.10
CA ALA A 399 14.27 -7.64 2.44
C ALA A 399 15.06 -6.75 3.43
N GLN A 400 14.47 -6.33 4.56
CA GLN A 400 15.22 -5.65 5.61
C GLN A 400 16.26 -6.56 6.27
N LEU A 401 15.93 -7.83 6.55
CA LEU A 401 16.84 -8.78 7.18
C LEU A 401 18.03 -9.12 6.26
N ALA A 402 17.78 -9.40 4.98
CA ALA A 402 18.82 -9.68 4.01
C ALA A 402 19.77 -8.48 3.80
N LEU A 403 19.27 -7.24 3.85
CA LEU A 403 20.11 -6.06 3.81
C LEU A 403 20.92 -5.89 5.11
N ILE A 404 20.36 -6.22 6.27
CA ILE A 404 21.09 -6.15 7.55
C ILE A 404 22.20 -7.18 7.63
N ARG A 405 21.97 -8.45 7.24
CA ARG A 405 23.03 -9.46 7.16
C ARG A 405 24.19 -8.97 6.27
N GLY A 406 23.88 -8.45 5.08
CA GLY A 406 24.87 -7.81 4.21
C GLY A 406 25.58 -6.60 4.84
N MET A 407 24.90 -5.80 5.68
CA MET A 407 25.51 -4.67 6.41
C MET A 407 26.47 -5.10 7.51
N THR A 408 26.20 -6.23 8.17
CA THR A 408 27.01 -6.81 9.25
C THR A 408 28.16 -7.68 8.74
N GLU A 409 28.03 -8.24 7.55
CA GLU A 409 29.09 -8.99 6.85
C GLU A 409 30.25 -8.10 6.38
N GLN A 410 30.04 -6.78 6.23
CA GLN A 410 31.08 -5.84 5.85
C GLN A 410 32.08 -5.59 6.98
N LYS A 411 33.34 -5.30 6.61
CA LYS A 411 34.42 -4.92 7.53
C LYS A 411 34.99 -3.55 7.10
N PRO A 412 34.85 -2.48 7.90
CA PRO A 412 34.11 -2.40 9.17
C PRO A 412 32.59 -2.48 8.98
N GLN A 413 31.89 -3.03 9.98
CA GLN A 413 30.43 -3.20 9.99
C GLN A 413 29.70 -1.88 9.75
N ILE A 414 28.54 -1.93 9.09
CA ILE A 414 27.77 -0.73 8.73
C ILE A 414 26.68 -0.47 9.78
N PRO A 415 26.76 0.61 10.59
CA PRO A 415 25.89 0.77 11.76
C PRO A 415 24.43 1.09 11.40
N LEU A 416 23.52 0.58 12.22
CA LEU A 416 22.11 0.97 12.24
C LEU A 416 21.94 2.32 12.94
N ASN A 417 21.24 3.24 12.29
CA ASN A 417 20.90 4.55 12.86
C ASN A 417 19.43 4.61 13.32
N ARG A 418 19.02 5.73 13.93
CA ARG A 418 17.63 5.92 14.38
C ARG A 418 16.60 5.75 13.25
N GLU A 419 16.88 6.12 11.99
CA GLU A 419 15.96 5.81 10.88
C GLU A 419 15.88 4.30 10.62
N GLY A 420 17.01 3.58 10.69
CA GLY A 420 17.08 2.11 10.58
C GLY A 420 16.25 1.38 11.65
N TYR A 421 16.47 1.67 12.94
CA TYR A 421 15.65 1.09 14.01
C TYR A 421 14.16 1.44 13.85
N ARG A 422 13.82 2.72 13.58
CA ARG A 422 12.43 3.12 13.28
C ARG A 422 11.85 2.34 12.09
N ALA A 423 12.66 2.05 11.06
CA ALA A 423 12.26 1.28 9.88
C ALA A 423 11.95 -0.19 10.18
N LEU A 424 12.72 -0.83 11.06
CA LEU A 424 12.45 -2.19 11.54
C LEU A 424 11.19 -2.25 12.40
N ILE A 425 11.06 -1.32 13.37
CA ILE A 425 9.90 -1.22 14.26
C ILE A 425 8.59 -1.08 13.46
N LYS A 426 8.56 -0.27 12.40
CA LYS A 426 7.40 -0.12 11.50
C LYS A 426 6.96 -1.42 10.81
N VAL A 427 7.91 -2.29 10.46
CA VAL A 427 7.61 -3.58 9.81
C VAL A 427 7.15 -4.58 10.86
N GLN A 428 7.86 -4.70 11.98
CA GLN A 428 7.48 -5.60 13.08
C GLN A 428 6.09 -5.29 13.67
N LEU A 429 5.72 -4.00 13.80
CA LEU A 429 4.37 -3.59 14.19
C LEU A 429 3.26 -3.97 13.19
N ALA A 430 3.59 -4.28 11.93
CA ALA A 430 2.61 -4.59 10.89
C ALA A 430 2.37 -6.09 10.68
N HIS A 431 3.10 -6.98 11.37
CA HIS A 431 2.87 -8.43 11.36
C HIS A 431 1.66 -8.85 12.21
N GLU A 432 1.18 -10.08 11.98
CA GLU A 432 0.25 -10.78 12.88
C GLU A 432 1.01 -11.36 14.06
N LYS A 433 0.35 -11.47 15.22
CA LYS A 433 0.91 -12.09 16.42
C LYS A 433 1.43 -13.51 16.12
N LEU A 434 2.69 -13.77 16.48
CA LEU A 434 3.24 -15.13 16.61
C LEU A 434 2.48 -15.90 17.69
N ASP A 435 2.57 -17.24 17.69
CA ASP A 435 1.83 -18.05 18.66
C ASP A 435 2.17 -17.73 20.13
N GLY A 436 3.41 -17.32 20.44
CA GLY A 436 3.76 -16.78 21.77
C GLY A 436 3.08 -15.45 22.10
N GLU A 437 2.99 -14.53 21.13
CA GLU A 437 2.28 -13.23 21.26
C GLU A 437 0.76 -13.47 21.38
N ARG A 438 0.21 -14.47 20.67
CA ARG A 438 -1.19 -14.95 20.78
C ARG A 438 -1.48 -15.57 22.15
N ALA A 439 -0.55 -16.36 22.69
CA ALA A 439 -0.68 -16.96 24.03
C ALA A 439 -0.73 -15.88 25.12
N TRP A 440 0.13 -14.87 25.05
CA TRP A 440 0.07 -13.68 25.92
C TRP A 440 -1.27 -12.94 25.77
N ALA A 441 -1.68 -12.60 24.54
CA ALA A 441 -2.94 -11.90 24.29
C ALA A 441 -4.20 -12.71 24.68
N SER A 442 -4.08 -14.03 24.82
CA SER A 442 -5.15 -14.92 25.33
C SER A 442 -5.15 -15.08 26.85
N ALA A 443 -4.07 -14.66 27.53
CA ALA A 443 -3.95 -14.60 28.98
C ALA A 443 -4.28 -13.21 29.55
N GLN A 444 -4.16 -12.15 28.73
CA GLN A 444 -4.65 -10.81 29.07
C GLN A 444 -6.13 -10.85 29.50
N GLY A 445 -6.44 -10.13 30.56
CA GLY A 445 -7.78 -10.03 31.13
C GLY A 445 -8.70 -9.12 30.34
N ASP A 446 -10.00 -9.25 30.66
CA ASP A 446 -11.10 -8.52 30.02
C ASP A 446 -11.22 -7.04 30.48
N ALA A 447 -10.47 -6.65 31.50
CA ALA A 447 -10.41 -5.30 32.08
C ALA A 447 -9.33 -4.43 31.42
N TRP A 448 -9.34 -3.13 31.69
CA TRP A 448 -8.33 -2.18 31.19
C TRP A 448 -7.68 -1.38 32.34
N PRO A 449 -6.34 -1.31 32.44
CA PRO A 449 -5.36 -1.91 31.52
C PRO A 449 -5.40 -3.45 31.50
N PRO A 450 -5.13 -4.10 30.34
CA PRO A 450 -5.23 -5.54 30.12
C PRO A 450 -4.08 -6.32 30.78
N TRP A 451 -4.06 -6.30 32.11
CA TRP A 451 -3.24 -7.18 32.94
C TRP A 451 -3.64 -8.65 32.75
N PRO A 452 -2.71 -9.61 32.79
CA PRO A 452 -3.05 -11.03 32.74
C PRO A 452 -3.90 -11.42 33.94
N LYS A 453 -4.94 -12.23 33.71
CA LYS A 453 -5.74 -12.84 34.78
C LYS A 453 -5.47 -14.35 34.79
N PRO A 454 -4.94 -14.93 35.87
CA PRO A 454 -4.77 -16.39 35.96
C PRO A 454 -6.14 -17.06 35.87
N LYS A 455 -6.21 -18.15 35.09
CA LYS A 455 -7.45 -18.93 34.89
C LYS A 455 -7.36 -20.28 35.62
N LEU A 456 -6.14 -20.78 35.74
CA LEU A 456 -5.75 -21.94 36.56
C LEU A 456 -4.64 -21.49 37.51
N GLY A 457 -4.48 -22.14 38.67
CA GLY A 457 -3.35 -21.85 39.58
C GLY A 457 -1.96 -22.09 38.96
N ILE A 458 -1.89 -22.88 37.89
CA ILE A 458 -0.66 -23.10 37.10
C ILE A 458 -0.32 -21.88 36.22
N ASP A 459 -1.26 -20.98 35.94
CA ASP A 459 -0.98 -19.74 35.18
C ASP A 459 -0.27 -18.67 36.02
N GLU A 460 -0.24 -18.77 37.36
CA GLU A 460 0.37 -17.76 38.24
C GLU A 460 1.91 -17.77 38.18
N SER A 461 2.53 -18.94 38.02
CA SER A 461 3.97 -19.12 37.86
C SER A 461 4.44 -19.11 36.39
N LYS A 462 3.52 -18.86 35.45
CA LYS A 462 3.73 -19.09 34.03
C LYS A 462 4.28 -17.86 33.32
N GLU A 463 5.55 -17.93 32.93
CA GLU A 463 6.12 -16.91 32.07
C GLU A 463 5.60 -17.01 30.62
N TYR A 464 5.30 -15.86 30.03
CA TYR A 464 4.83 -15.74 28.64
C TYR A 464 5.90 -15.03 27.80
N PRO A 465 6.65 -15.73 26.93
CA PRO A 465 7.69 -15.08 26.11
C PRO A 465 7.12 -14.03 25.12
N GLY A 466 5.83 -14.13 24.78
CA GLY A 466 5.11 -13.11 24.00
C GLY A 466 4.78 -11.81 24.74
N LYS A 467 5.03 -11.72 26.05
CA LYS A 467 4.91 -10.49 26.86
C LYS A 467 5.79 -9.36 26.31
N VAL A 468 6.92 -9.71 25.68
CA VAL A 468 7.79 -8.80 24.92
C VAL A 468 7.64 -9.10 23.43
N SER A 469 6.70 -8.40 22.79
CA SER A 469 6.45 -8.48 21.34
C SER A 469 7.71 -8.18 20.52
N ARG A 470 7.79 -8.67 19.29
CA ARG A 470 8.96 -8.48 18.42
C ARG A 470 9.31 -7.00 18.21
N ALA A 471 8.30 -6.14 18.04
CA ALA A 471 8.50 -4.69 17.96
C ALA A 471 9.10 -4.10 19.25
N MET A 472 8.71 -4.61 20.42
CA MET A 472 9.30 -4.20 21.71
C MET A 472 10.75 -4.69 21.86
N ARG A 473 11.12 -5.86 21.32
CA ARG A 473 12.53 -6.32 21.29
C ARG A 473 13.42 -5.33 20.51
N VAL A 474 12.99 -4.92 19.32
CA VAL A 474 13.73 -3.91 18.51
C VAL A 474 13.78 -2.54 19.23
N LEU A 475 12.71 -2.14 19.93
CA LEU A 475 12.72 -0.93 20.77
C LEU A 475 13.70 -1.01 21.95
N ARG A 476 13.99 -2.21 22.49
CA ARG A 476 15.02 -2.42 23.52
C ARG A 476 16.43 -2.38 22.94
N ARG A 477 16.70 -3.17 21.87
CA ARG A 477 17.98 -3.13 21.13
C ARG A 477 18.35 -1.72 20.67
N MET A 478 17.36 -0.89 20.33
CA MET A 478 17.56 0.53 20.01
C MET A 478 18.09 1.37 21.19
N VAL A 479 17.65 1.10 22.42
CA VAL A 479 18.12 1.79 23.63
C VAL A 479 19.47 1.25 24.11
N GLU A 480 19.70 -0.06 23.95
CA GLU A 480 21.01 -0.69 24.17
C GLU A 480 22.08 -0.05 23.27
N ALA A 481 21.76 0.17 21.98
CA ALA A 481 22.56 0.95 21.03
C ALA A 481 22.55 2.48 21.28
N GLY A 482 22.17 2.94 22.47
CA GLY A 482 22.25 4.34 22.91
C GLY A 482 21.13 5.29 22.44
N TYR A 483 20.17 4.84 21.63
CA TYR A 483 19.12 5.73 21.11
C TYR A 483 17.87 5.78 22.01
N ALA A 484 17.85 6.76 22.93
CA ALA A 484 16.68 7.02 23.79
C ALA A 484 15.36 7.24 23.02
N HIS A 485 14.24 6.77 23.57
CA HIS A 485 12.91 6.87 22.95
C HIS A 485 12.35 8.31 22.98
N PHE A 486 11.98 8.85 21.82
CA PHE A 486 11.18 10.08 21.73
C PHE A 486 9.69 9.75 21.62
N THR A 487 8.85 10.76 21.44
CA THR A 487 7.38 10.63 21.33
C THR A 487 6.91 9.68 20.22
N TRP A 488 7.67 9.51 19.13
CA TRP A 488 7.38 8.51 18.10
C TRP A 488 7.65 7.07 18.60
N GLU A 489 8.78 6.84 19.24
CA GLU A 489 9.13 5.53 19.83
C GLU A 489 8.20 5.18 21.01
N LYS A 490 7.81 6.17 21.84
CA LYS A 490 6.77 6.01 22.88
C LYS A 490 5.43 5.57 22.27
N ALA A 491 5.02 6.15 21.13
CA ALA A 491 3.81 5.72 20.42
C ALA A 491 3.94 4.32 19.79
N ALA A 492 5.14 3.93 19.33
CA ALA A 492 5.43 2.58 18.88
C ALA A 492 5.40 1.55 20.04
N ALA A 493 5.89 1.91 21.23
CA ALA A 493 5.82 1.10 22.44
C ALA A 493 4.37 0.79 22.86
N VAL A 494 3.50 1.81 22.83
CA VAL A 494 2.06 1.67 23.11
C VAL A 494 1.38 0.68 22.17
N LEU A 495 1.73 0.69 20.88
CA LEU A 495 1.21 -0.29 19.91
C LEU A 495 1.84 -1.68 20.09
N ALA A 496 3.09 -1.74 20.56
CA ALA A 496 3.82 -2.96 20.86
C ALA A 496 3.44 -3.62 22.21
N GLY A 497 2.50 -3.05 22.97
CA GLY A 497 1.91 -3.66 24.17
C GLY A 497 2.23 -2.99 25.52
N TRP A 498 2.90 -1.83 25.54
CA TRP A 498 3.35 -1.17 26.78
C TRP A 498 3.27 0.37 26.70
N ASP A 499 2.56 1.02 27.62
CA ASP A 499 2.48 2.49 27.70
C ASP A 499 3.62 3.09 28.55
N THR A 500 3.75 4.42 28.54
CA THR A 500 4.84 5.18 29.15
C THR A 500 4.91 5.09 30.68
N ASP A 501 3.80 4.71 31.31
CA ASP A 501 3.69 4.42 32.75
C ASP A 501 4.04 2.95 33.10
N LYS A 502 4.41 2.14 32.09
CA LYS A 502 4.62 0.68 32.15
C LYS A 502 3.34 -0.14 32.36
N SER A 503 2.15 0.43 32.17
CA SER A 503 0.92 -0.37 32.05
C SER A 503 0.92 -1.19 30.75
N PRO A 504 0.32 -2.39 30.74
CA PRO A 504 0.14 -3.17 29.52
C PRO A 504 -0.95 -2.55 28.64
N THR A 505 -0.82 -2.69 27.33
CA THR A 505 -1.86 -2.33 26.34
C THR A 505 -2.18 -3.56 25.46
N VAL A 506 -3.16 -3.45 24.56
CA VAL A 506 -3.39 -4.50 23.56
C VAL A 506 -2.30 -4.38 22.48
N GLN A 507 -1.49 -5.42 22.33
CA GLN A 507 -0.52 -5.54 21.23
C GLN A 507 -1.25 -5.44 19.88
N THR A 508 -1.10 -4.32 19.18
CA THR A 508 -1.98 -3.94 18.06
C THR A 508 -1.23 -3.75 16.77
N ARG A 509 -1.61 -4.55 15.76
CA ARG A 509 -1.06 -4.54 14.40
C ARG A 509 -1.32 -3.19 13.73
N HIS A 510 -0.27 -2.45 13.40
CA HIS A 510 -0.40 -1.07 12.92
C HIS A 510 0.69 -0.65 11.93
N ILE A 511 0.31 0.14 10.92
CA ILE A 511 1.23 0.77 9.98
C ILE A 511 1.51 2.19 10.46
N LEU A 512 2.48 2.32 11.37
CA LEU A 512 2.84 3.60 11.98
C LEU A 512 3.42 4.56 10.93
N LYS A 513 2.91 5.80 10.90
CA LYS A 513 3.36 6.83 9.95
C LYS A 513 4.83 7.17 10.22
N PRO A 514 5.63 7.50 9.18
CA PRO A 514 6.96 8.06 9.40
C PRO A 514 6.85 9.43 10.11
N PRO A 515 7.82 9.78 10.96
CA PRO A 515 7.92 11.12 11.53
C PRO A 515 8.04 12.17 10.41
N ARG A 516 7.46 13.36 10.64
CA ARG A 516 7.43 14.48 9.67
C ARG A 516 8.49 15.56 9.95
N GLN A 517 9.20 15.46 11.07
CA GLN A 517 10.17 16.44 11.55
C GLN A 517 11.57 15.81 11.62
N ALA A 518 12.61 16.63 11.55
CA ALA A 518 13.98 16.16 11.75
C ALA A 518 14.22 15.82 13.23
N PRO A 519 15.06 14.81 13.58
CA PRO A 519 15.22 14.36 14.97
C PRO A 519 15.58 15.46 15.99
N LEU A 520 16.39 16.44 15.58
CA LEU A 520 16.72 17.62 16.39
C LEU A 520 15.50 18.48 16.76
N ALA A 521 14.50 18.57 15.88
CA ALA A 521 13.25 19.28 16.16
C ALA A 521 12.29 18.43 17.00
N GLU A 522 12.42 17.09 17.00
CA GLU A 522 11.62 16.22 17.88
C GLU A 522 12.06 16.38 19.34
N ALA A 523 13.38 16.43 19.60
CA ALA A 523 13.95 16.60 20.95
C ALA A 523 13.67 17.98 21.59
N VAL A 524 13.40 19.01 20.78
CA VAL A 524 13.05 20.37 21.25
C VAL A 524 11.53 20.58 21.35
N SER A 525 10.71 19.64 20.86
CA SER A 525 9.25 19.79 20.74
C SER A 525 8.46 18.85 21.66
N GLU A 526 8.85 18.77 22.94
CA GLU A 526 8.04 18.12 23.99
C GLU A 526 6.83 18.98 24.45
N ALA A 527 6.66 20.21 23.94
CA ALA A 527 5.49 21.04 24.21
C ALA A 527 4.17 20.35 23.78
N ASP A 528 3.14 20.41 24.64
CA ASP A 528 1.93 19.56 24.60
C ASP A 528 1.15 19.60 23.28
N SER A 529 1.28 20.70 22.54
CA SER A 529 0.61 20.91 21.25
C SER A 529 1.31 20.25 20.05
N SER A 530 2.37 19.44 20.27
CA SER A 530 3.16 18.84 19.20
C SER A 530 2.40 17.75 18.41
N PRO A 531 2.69 17.57 17.11
CA PRO A 531 2.02 16.56 16.29
C PRO A 531 2.41 15.12 16.67
N LEU A 532 3.41 14.93 17.53
CA LEU A 532 3.88 13.63 18.01
C LEU A 532 3.14 13.20 19.29
N ILE A 533 2.81 14.13 20.18
CA ILE A 533 1.93 13.87 21.34
C ILE A 533 0.53 13.46 20.87
N ALA A 534 0.02 14.10 19.80
CA ALA A 534 -1.21 13.67 19.13
C ALA A 534 -1.13 12.25 18.55
N GLN A 535 0.05 11.77 18.14
CA GLN A 535 0.26 10.40 17.68
C GLN A 535 0.35 9.41 18.85
N LEU A 536 0.93 9.79 19.99
CA LEU A 536 0.92 8.98 21.21
C LEU A 536 -0.50 8.75 21.74
N TRP A 537 -1.33 9.80 21.81
CA TRP A 537 -2.74 9.65 22.19
C TRP A 537 -3.55 8.83 21.17
N ALA A 538 -3.29 9.00 19.86
CA ALA A 538 -3.90 8.14 18.85
C ALA A 538 -3.47 6.67 18.96
N ALA A 539 -2.21 6.40 19.34
CA ALA A 539 -1.73 5.05 19.63
C ALA A 539 -2.47 4.44 20.83
N ARG A 540 -2.64 5.20 21.94
CA ARG A 540 -3.41 4.76 23.12
C ARG A 540 -4.85 4.36 22.75
N ILE A 541 -5.58 5.24 22.07
CA ILE A 541 -6.95 5.01 21.60
C ILE A 541 -7.01 3.82 20.61
N THR A 542 -5.95 3.57 19.85
CA THR A 542 -5.87 2.43 18.93
C THR A 542 -5.63 1.10 19.67
N ALA A 543 -4.79 1.12 20.71
CA ALA A 543 -4.33 -0.06 21.45
C ALA A 543 -5.31 -0.54 22.56
N THR A 544 -6.60 -0.19 22.46
CA THR A 544 -7.69 -0.70 23.31
C THR A 544 -8.42 -1.90 22.70
N ARG A 545 -9.16 -2.65 23.51
CA ARG A 545 -10.02 -3.78 23.11
C ARG A 545 -11.42 -3.31 22.69
N SER A 546 -12.07 -2.47 23.50
CA SER A 546 -13.45 -2.01 23.28
C SER A 546 -13.57 -0.53 22.86
N VAL A 547 -14.78 -0.13 22.45
CA VAL A 547 -15.17 1.27 22.22
C VAL A 547 -15.22 2.06 23.55
N ARG A 548 -15.64 1.39 24.64
CA ARG A 548 -15.69 1.91 26.02
C ARG A 548 -14.31 2.43 26.46
N GLU A 549 -13.30 1.58 26.35
CA GLU A 549 -11.90 1.93 26.64
C GLU A 549 -11.36 3.04 25.73
N ALA A 550 -11.60 2.92 24.42
CA ALA A 550 -11.14 3.90 23.43
C ALA A 550 -11.66 5.31 23.73
N TRP A 551 -12.91 5.40 24.17
CA TRP A 551 -13.54 6.68 24.52
C TRP A 551 -12.98 7.28 25.82
N ALA A 552 -12.67 6.47 26.85
CA ALA A 552 -11.99 6.96 28.05
C ALA A 552 -10.58 7.53 27.75
N CYS A 553 -9.82 6.88 26.85
CA CYS A 553 -8.56 7.41 26.32
C CYS A 553 -8.73 8.70 25.48
N PHE A 554 -9.90 8.90 24.88
CA PHE A 554 -10.22 10.10 24.10
C PHE A 554 -10.74 11.27 24.96
N GLU A 555 -11.50 11.01 26.02
CA GLU A 555 -11.90 12.02 27.01
C GLU A 555 -10.67 12.55 27.78
N SER A 556 -9.78 11.67 28.23
CA SER A 556 -8.53 12.06 28.90
C SER A 556 -7.63 12.91 27.98
N TYR A 557 -7.47 12.53 26.71
CA TYR A 557 -6.82 13.39 25.70
C TYR A 557 -7.43 14.79 25.64
N ARG A 558 -8.76 14.90 25.54
CA ARG A 558 -9.46 16.19 25.46
C ARG A 558 -9.37 17.02 26.75
N LYS A 559 -9.21 16.39 27.91
CA LYS A 559 -8.93 17.09 29.18
C LYS A 559 -7.50 17.62 29.24
N SER A 560 -6.52 16.85 28.75
CA SER A 560 -5.12 17.27 28.74
C SER A 560 -4.77 18.35 27.69
N ILE A 561 -5.59 18.54 26.65
CA ILE A 561 -5.27 19.42 25.51
C ILE A 561 -6.39 20.43 25.24
N ASP A 562 -6.01 21.71 25.30
CA ASP A 562 -6.81 22.87 24.95
C ASP A 562 -7.50 22.75 23.58
N LYS A 563 -8.74 23.26 23.50
CA LYS A 563 -9.58 23.19 22.29
C LYS A 563 -8.84 23.60 21.01
N GLY A 564 -8.13 24.72 21.03
CA GLY A 564 -7.38 25.24 19.87
C GLY A 564 -6.15 24.43 19.46
N SER A 565 -5.62 23.59 20.36
CA SER A 565 -4.45 22.72 20.11
C SER A 565 -4.83 21.28 19.74
N ARG A 566 -6.13 20.94 19.73
CA ARG A 566 -6.61 19.60 19.37
C ARG A 566 -6.24 19.27 17.92
N ARG A 567 -5.87 18.01 17.68
CA ARG A 567 -5.28 17.53 16.41
C ARG A 567 -6.12 16.42 15.79
N TYR A 568 -5.91 16.18 14.49
CA TYR A 568 -6.60 15.17 13.70
C TYR A 568 -6.43 13.74 14.24
N GLU A 569 -5.22 13.38 14.68
CA GLU A 569 -4.82 11.99 14.92
C GLU A 569 -5.69 11.24 15.95
N PRO A 570 -6.00 11.77 17.15
CA PRO A 570 -6.87 11.10 18.12
C PRO A 570 -8.33 10.96 17.67
N TYR A 571 -8.89 11.96 16.98
CA TYR A 571 -10.24 11.86 16.42
C TYR A 571 -10.30 10.75 15.38
N HIS A 572 -9.33 10.68 14.47
CA HIS A 572 -9.24 9.61 13.47
C HIS A 572 -9.18 8.22 14.13
N ALA A 573 -8.40 8.02 15.19
CA ALA A 573 -8.37 6.76 15.94
C ALA A 573 -9.74 6.41 16.56
N MET A 574 -10.42 7.39 17.19
CA MET A 574 -11.74 7.21 17.77
C MET A 574 -12.81 6.92 16.71
N PHE A 575 -12.78 7.60 15.56
CA PHE A 575 -13.64 7.31 14.41
C PHE A 575 -13.40 5.90 13.86
N THR A 576 -12.15 5.46 13.73
CA THR A 576 -11.85 4.07 13.34
C THR A 576 -12.48 3.06 14.31
N LYS A 577 -12.41 3.30 15.63
CA LYS A 577 -13.06 2.43 16.65
C LYS A 577 -14.61 2.48 16.57
N LEU A 578 -15.22 3.62 16.26
CA LEU A 578 -16.69 3.76 16.13
C LEU A 578 -17.24 3.19 14.81
N ILE A 579 -16.45 3.22 13.73
CA ILE A 579 -16.81 2.72 12.40
C ILE A 579 -16.52 1.21 12.27
N ALA A 580 -15.58 0.68 13.05
CA ALA A 580 -15.25 -0.73 13.08
C ALA A 580 -16.47 -1.61 13.40
N ARG A 581 -16.59 -2.73 12.68
CA ARG A 581 -17.55 -3.79 13.04
C ARG A 581 -17.27 -4.27 14.47
N LYS A 582 -18.33 -4.43 15.26
CA LYS A 582 -18.28 -5.16 16.53
C LYS A 582 -18.23 -6.66 16.25
N GLN A 583 -17.34 -7.40 16.91
CA GLN A 583 -17.35 -8.86 16.81
C GLN A 583 -18.53 -9.45 17.59
N ASP A 584 -19.23 -10.38 16.96
CA ASP A 584 -20.34 -11.11 17.55
C ASP A 584 -19.82 -12.17 18.57
N PRO A 585 -20.49 -12.36 19.73
CA PRO A 585 -20.13 -13.40 20.71
C PRO A 585 -20.38 -14.81 20.14
N PRO A 586 -19.74 -15.85 20.73
CA PRO A 586 -18.59 -16.51 20.11
C PRO A 586 -18.97 -17.55 19.03
N SER A 587 -18.85 -17.17 17.76
CA SER A 587 -18.82 -18.11 16.63
C SER A 587 -17.40 -18.25 16.09
N HIS A 588 -16.70 -19.32 16.49
CA HIS A 588 -15.39 -19.76 15.96
C HIS A 588 -14.26 -18.70 15.96
N ARG A 589 -13.92 -18.17 17.14
CA ARG A 589 -12.85 -17.18 17.33
C ARG A 589 -11.46 -17.68 16.89
N THR A 590 -10.90 -17.07 15.84
CA THR A 590 -9.48 -17.19 15.43
C THR A 590 -8.70 -15.88 15.49
N THR A 591 -9.41 -14.76 15.69
CA THR A 591 -8.88 -13.39 15.79
C THR A 591 -8.84 -12.93 17.25
N LEU A 592 -7.73 -12.31 17.66
CA LEU A 592 -7.54 -11.75 19.00
C LEU A 592 -7.59 -10.20 18.97
N PRO A 593 -7.83 -9.55 20.12
CA PRO A 593 -7.72 -8.09 20.23
C PRO A 593 -6.42 -7.55 19.61
N GLY A 594 -6.55 -6.54 18.76
CA GLY A 594 -5.42 -5.91 18.07
C GLY A 594 -4.87 -6.66 16.84
N ASP A 595 -5.42 -7.82 16.44
CA ASP A 595 -5.06 -8.46 15.15
C ASP A 595 -5.83 -7.86 13.97
N SER A 596 -7.09 -7.47 14.20
CA SER A 596 -7.98 -6.80 13.24
C SER A 596 -8.34 -5.39 13.72
N ILE A 597 -9.08 -4.65 12.89
CA ILE A 597 -9.63 -3.31 13.20
C ILE A 597 -10.90 -3.41 14.07
N GLU A 598 -11.49 -4.59 14.18
CA GLU A 598 -12.79 -4.83 14.82
C GLU A 598 -12.76 -4.53 16.32
N THR A 599 -13.91 -4.13 16.86
CA THR A 599 -14.06 -3.87 18.30
C THR A 599 -14.70 -5.04 19.01
N PHE A 600 -14.20 -5.34 20.20
CA PHE A 600 -14.71 -6.42 21.04
C PHE A 600 -15.81 -5.88 21.97
N PRO A 601 -16.75 -6.74 22.42
CA PRO A 601 -17.75 -6.35 23.40
C PRO A 601 -17.11 -5.96 24.73
N ASP A 602 -17.78 -5.06 25.46
CA ASP A 602 -17.44 -4.66 26.82
C ASP A 602 -17.48 -5.87 27.78
N PRO A 603 -16.67 -5.89 28.87
CA PRO A 603 -16.63 -7.02 29.80
C PRO A 603 -17.96 -7.24 30.53
N ALA A 604 -18.31 -8.51 30.73
CA ALA A 604 -19.56 -8.91 31.40
C ALA A 604 -19.58 -8.60 32.91
N SER A 605 -18.41 -8.39 33.54
CA SER A 605 -18.29 -8.01 34.95
C SER A 605 -18.29 -6.49 35.10
N PRO A 606 -19.23 -5.88 35.86
CA PRO A 606 -19.21 -4.45 36.13
C PRO A 606 -17.95 -3.95 36.85
N ARG A 607 -17.19 -4.83 37.52
CA ARG A 607 -15.89 -4.50 38.15
C ARG A 607 -14.75 -4.34 37.14
N ASP A 608 -14.90 -4.92 35.94
CA ASP A 608 -13.91 -4.85 34.87
C ASP A 608 -14.21 -3.70 33.87
N LEU A 609 -15.36 -3.04 33.99
CA LEU A 609 -15.74 -1.91 33.15
C LEU A 609 -14.92 -0.66 33.48
N VAL A 610 -14.34 -0.05 32.44
CA VAL A 610 -13.72 1.28 32.55
C VAL A 610 -14.78 2.32 32.92
N TYR A 611 -14.51 3.13 33.94
CA TYR A 611 -15.32 4.30 34.27
C TYR A 611 -15.23 5.36 33.15
N ILE A 612 -16.37 5.93 32.78
CA ILE A 612 -16.46 7.02 31.80
C ILE A 612 -17.48 8.03 32.31
N GLU A 613 -17.23 9.32 32.09
CA GLU A 613 -18.14 10.41 32.49
C GLU A 613 -19.31 10.59 31.52
N SER A 614 -19.12 10.30 30.22
CA SER A 614 -20.18 10.33 29.22
C SER A 614 -20.27 9.04 28.41
N GLN A 615 -21.42 8.75 27.78
CA GLN A 615 -21.53 7.60 26.89
C GLN A 615 -20.80 7.86 25.56
N PRO A 616 -20.14 6.86 24.95
CA PRO A 616 -19.44 7.04 23.68
C PRO A 616 -20.34 7.62 22.58
N ALA A 617 -19.93 8.75 22.00
CA ALA A 617 -20.76 9.47 21.04
C ALA A 617 -20.95 8.72 19.72
N THR A 618 -22.07 8.98 19.03
CA THR A 618 -22.29 8.47 17.67
C THR A 618 -21.27 9.08 16.69
N VAL A 619 -21.07 8.44 15.52
CA VAL A 619 -20.22 8.99 14.44
C VAL A 619 -20.68 10.40 14.04
N ALA A 620 -22.00 10.65 14.01
CA ALA A 620 -22.54 11.97 13.67
C ALA A 620 -22.27 13.02 14.77
N ASP A 621 -22.31 12.63 16.05
CA ASP A 621 -22.11 13.55 17.16
C ASP A 621 -20.63 13.81 17.43
N LEU A 622 -19.76 12.79 17.31
CA LEU A 622 -18.31 13.00 17.28
C LEU A 622 -17.90 13.90 16.11
N TYR A 623 -18.58 13.81 14.96
CA TYR A 623 -18.34 14.74 13.83
C TYR A 623 -18.74 16.18 14.18
N LYS A 624 -19.90 16.41 14.80
CA LYS A 624 -20.28 17.74 15.32
C LYS A 624 -19.23 18.28 16.30
N GLN A 625 -18.79 17.46 17.25
CA GLN A 625 -17.78 17.81 18.25
C GLN A 625 -16.42 18.13 17.59
N MET A 626 -15.98 17.34 16.61
CA MET A 626 -14.75 17.57 15.85
C MET A 626 -14.76 18.94 15.15
N ARG A 627 -15.89 19.35 14.55
CA ARG A 627 -16.02 20.70 13.96
C ARG A 627 -16.03 21.81 15.01
N ILE A 628 -16.66 21.61 16.17
CA ILE A 628 -16.66 22.57 17.29
C ILE A 628 -15.24 22.76 17.84
N ASP A 629 -14.45 21.69 17.89
CA ASP A 629 -13.03 21.71 18.26
C ASP A 629 -12.10 22.18 17.10
N GLY A 630 -12.67 22.71 15.99
CA GLY A 630 -11.91 23.28 14.87
C GLY A 630 -11.17 22.28 13.97
N VAL A 631 -11.27 20.97 14.24
CA VAL A 631 -10.55 19.92 13.53
C VAL A 631 -11.27 19.58 12.21
N LYS A 632 -10.55 19.64 11.09
CA LYS A 632 -11.10 19.38 9.74
C LYS A 632 -10.86 17.93 9.30
N PRO A 633 -11.84 17.26 8.64
CA PRO A 633 -11.62 15.93 8.07
C PRO A 633 -10.67 16.00 6.88
N VAL A 634 -9.66 15.12 6.87
CA VAL A 634 -8.64 14.99 5.80
C VAL A 634 -8.22 13.54 5.63
N GLY A 635 -7.65 13.20 4.47
CA GLY A 635 -6.98 11.90 4.24
C GLY A 635 -7.88 10.70 4.50
N ARG A 636 -7.41 9.77 5.34
CA ARG A 636 -8.15 8.53 5.65
C ARG A 636 -9.47 8.80 6.37
N LEU A 637 -9.53 9.66 7.38
CA LEU A 637 -10.80 9.96 8.07
C LEU A 637 -11.87 10.44 7.08
N LEU A 638 -11.50 11.33 6.16
CA LEU A 638 -12.44 11.81 5.14
C LEU A 638 -12.88 10.68 4.19
N THR A 639 -11.95 9.78 3.84
CA THR A 639 -12.22 8.57 3.04
C THR A 639 -13.18 7.63 3.74
N ASP A 640 -12.95 7.37 5.03
CA ASP A 640 -13.77 6.48 5.87
C ASP A 640 -15.16 7.10 6.10
N LEU A 641 -15.23 8.40 6.39
CA LEU A 641 -16.49 9.14 6.48
C LEU A 641 -17.29 9.11 5.16
N THR A 642 -16.66 9.16 3.99
CA THR A 642 -17.37 8.95 2.70
C THR A 642 -17.74 7.48 2.45
N ASN A 643 -16.89 6.53 2.86
CA ASN A 643 -17.18 5.10 2.76
C ASN A 643 -18.39 4.70 3.62
N HIS A 644 -18.64 5.39 4.74
CA HIS A 644 -19.77 5.12 5.65
C HIS A 644 -20.87 6.21 5.62
N ALA A 645 -20.83 7.12 4.64
CA ALA A 645 -21.94 8.06 4.39
C ALA A 645 -23.15 7.32 3.79
N SER A 646 -24.35 7.58 4.34
CA SER A 646 -25.61 7.03 3.82
C SER A 646 -26.09 7.79 2.58
N THR A 647 -25.94 9.11 2.55
CA THR A 647 -26.44 9.97 1.47
C THR A 647 -25.35 10.82 0.83
N ILE A 648 -25.57 11.18 -0.44
CA ILE A 648 -24.72 12.12 -1.20
C ILE A 648 -24.69 13.50 -0.51
N ALA A 649 -25.80 13.92 0.10
CA ALA A 649 -25.89 15.15 0.90
C ALA A 649 -24.91 15.13 2.08
N GLN A 650 -24.87 14.04 2.86
CA GLN A 650 -23.93 13.87 3.98
C GLN A 650 -22.47 13.87 3.51
N ALA A 651 -22.15 13.08 2.47
CA ALA A 651 -20.80 13.02 1.92
C ALA A 651 -20.31 14.38 1.35
N SER A 652 -21.21 15.17 0.77
CA SER A 652 -20.89 16.51 0.27
C SER A 652 -20.67 17.54 1.38
N VAL A 653 -21.30 17.40 2.56
CA VAL A 653 -20.99 18.21 3.74
C VAL A 653 -19.58 17.87 4.23
N TYR A 654 -19.24 16.59 4.37
CA TYR A 654 -17.89 16.15 4.73
C TYR A 654 -16.82 16.69 3.77
N LEU A 655 -17.12 16.76 2.47
CA LEU A 655 -16.24 17.34 1.45
C LEU A 655 -16.11 18.88 1.57
N ARG A 656 -17.20 19.62 1.80
CA ARG A 656 -17.16 21.08 2.01
C ARG A 656 -16.32 21.46 3.24
N ASP A 657 -16.52 20.75 4.34
CA ASP A 657 -15.82 20.97 5.61
C ASP A 657 -14.34 20.50 5.58
N SER A 658 -13.95 19.75 4.54
CA SER A 658 -12.61 19.15 4.46
C SER A 658 -11.46 20.15 4.40
N GLY A 659 -10.27 19.68 4.77
CA GLY A 659 -9.01 20.41 4.63
C GLY A 659 -8.43 20.47 3.20
N TYR A 660 -9.21 20.17 2.15
CA TYR A 660 -8.79 20.40 0.77
C TYR A 660 -8.90 21.88 0.38
N SER A 661 -8.20 22.28 -0.69
CA SER A 661 -8.36 23.62 -1.28
C SER A 661 -9.72 23.77 -1.96
N GLU A 662 -10.26 24.98 -1.96
CA GLU A 662 -11.61 25.25 -2.49
C GLU A 662 -11.76 24.85 -3.97
N LEU A 663 -10.71 25.01 -4.80
CA LEU A 663 -10.68 24.50 -6.18
C LEU A 663 -10.89 22.98 -6.27
N LYS A 664 -10.33 22.18 -5.34
CA LYS A 664 -10.53 20.72 -5.32
C LYS A 664 -11.92 20.36 -4.84
N LYS A 665 -12.52 21.16 -3.94
CA LYS A 665 -13.91 20.98 -3.52
C LYS A 665 -14.87 21.30 -4.66
N ASP A 666 -14.69 22.44 -5.35
CA ASP A 666 -15.61 22.87 -6.40
C ASP A 666 -15.51 21.99 -7.66
N VAL A 667 -14.32 21.51 -8.06
CA VAL A 667 -14.19 20.51 -9.15
C VAL A 667 -14.89 19.20 -8.81
N LEU A 668 -14.83 18.72 -7.57
CA LEU A 668 -15.56 17.51 -7.16
C LEU A 668 -17.07 17.75 -7.05
N LEU A 669 -17.50 18.90 -6.54
CA LEU A 669 -18.90 19.26 -6.34
C LEU A 669 -19.62 19.72 -7.62
N ASP A 670 -18.91 20.28 -8.61
CA ASP A 670 -19.44 20.63 -9.92
C ASP A 670 -18.33 20.77 -11.00
N ALA A 671 -17.86 19.63 -11.50
CA ALA A 671 -16.83 19.57 -12.54
C ALA A 671 -17.20 20.31 -13.85
N ARG A 672 -18.50 20.56 -14.11
CA ARG A 672 -18.99 21.15 -15.38
C ARG A 672 -18.51 22.59 -15.62
N LYS A 673 -18.04 23.29 -14.58
CA LYS A 673 -17.52 24.67 -14.65
C LYS A 673 -16.12 24.77 -15.28
N TYR A 674 -15.43 23.65 -15.43
CA TYR A 674 -14.00 23.57 -15.75
C TYR A 674 -13.77 22.85 -17.07
N SER A 675 -12.63 23.10 -17.72
CA SER A 675 -12.25 22.33 -18.91
C SER A 675 -11.75 20.94 -18.53
N ASP A 676 -11.86 19.98 -19.43
CA ASP A 676 -11.52 18.57 -19.15
C ASP A 676 -10.03 18.39 -18.74
N ASP A 677 -9.10 19.19 -19.27
CA ASP A 677 -7.70 19.21 -18.80
C ASP A 677 -7.51 19.83 -17.42
N GLN A 678 -8.30 20.85 -17.05
CA GLN A 678 -8.29 21.41 -15.68
C GLN A 678 -8.80 20.36 -14.68
N ILE A 679 -9.89 19.67 -15.02
CA ILE A 679 -10.46 18.57 -14.21
C ILE A 679 -9.42 17.48 -14.01
N LYS A 680 -8.80 17.01 -15.09
CA LYS A 680 -7.74 15.99 -15.11
C LYS A 680 -6.56 16.37 -14.21
N HIS A 681 -6.00 17.57 -14.37
CA HIS A 681 -4.88 18.05 -13.54
C HIS A 681 -5.26 18.18 -12.05
N ILE A 682 -6.44 18.73 -11.76
CA ILE A 682 -6.89 18.95 -10.37
C ILE A 682 -7.19 17.60 -9.68
N VAL A 683 -7.82 16.65 -10.38
CA VAL A 683 -8.13 15.31 -9.88
C VAL A 683 -6.87 14.46 -9.69
N GLN A 684 -5.85 14.57 -10.56
CA GLN A 684 -4.55 13.94 -10.33
C GLN A 684 -3.84 14.48 -9.08
N GLY A 685 -4.19 15.68 -8.62
CA GLY A 685 -3.79 16.24 -7.34
C GLY A 685 -4.56 15.73 -6.11
N ILE A 686 -5.51 14.80 -6.27
CA ILE A 686 -6.34 14.24 -5.18
C ILE A 686 -5.77 12.87 -4.74
N PRO A 687 -5.72 12.54 -3.44
CA PRO A 687 -5.28 11.23 -2.99
C PRO A 687 -6.16 10.10 -3.54
N HIS A 688 -5.56 9.18 -4.31
CA HIS A 688 -6.25 8.09 -5.02
C HIS A 688 -7.26 7.29 -4.17
N HIS A 689 -6.96 7.06 -2.89
CA HIS A 689 -7.85 6.33 -1.97
C HIS A 689 -9.13 7.12 -1.65
N PHE A 690 -9.04 8.44 -1.47
CA PHE A 690 -10.21 9.29 -1.31
C PHE A 690 -11.02 9.39 -2.61
N PHE A 691 -10.34 9.51 -3.76
CA PHE A 691 -11.03 9.56 -5.06
C PHE A 691 -11.80 8.26 -5.34
N ALA A 692 -11.21 7.09 -5.05
CA ALA A 692 -11.88 5.80 -5.12
C ALA A 692 -13.14 5.73 -4.22
N ALA A 693 -13.02 6.13 -2.95
CA ALA A 693 -14.15 6.16 -2.01
C ALA A 693 -15.26 7.13 -2.45
N TYR A 694 -14.89 8.31 -2.96
CA TYR A 694 -15.85 9.30 -3.47
C TYR A 694 -16.62 8.78 -4.68
N LEU A 695 -15.93 8.16 -5.65
CA LEU A 695 -16.56 7.54 -6.82
C LEU A 695 -17.47 6.36 -6.43
N ALA A 696 -17.03 5.49 -5.53
CA ALA A 696 -17.83 4.37 -5.03
C ALA A 696 -19.06 4.85 -4.24
N MET A 697 -18.93 5.90 -3.41
CA MET A 697 -20.03 6.53 -2.68
C MET A 697 -21.07 7.13 -3.63
N LEU A 698 -20.64 7.85 -4.67
CA LEU A 698 -21.54 8.41 -5.69
C LEU A 698 -22.37 7.33 -6.39
N VAL A 699 -21.77 6.19 -6.71
CA VAL A 699 -22.53 5.07 -7.27
C VAL A 699 -23.43 4.44 -6.22
N ARG A 700 -22.91 4.09 -5.04
CA ARG A 700 -23.63 3.31 -4.02
C ARG A 700 -24.87 4.02 -3.47
N CYS A 701 -24.77 5.30 -3.13
CA CYS A 701 -25.85 6.04 -2.50
C CYS A 701 -27.04 6.22 -3.46
N ARG A 702 -28.27 6.03 -2.96
CA ARG A 702 -29.47 6.15 -3.80
C ARG A 702 -29.90 7.60 -3.98
N ASP A 703 -30.23 7.93 -5.22
CA ASP A 703 -30.67 9.26 -5.65
C ASP A 703 -31.99 9.70 -4.97
N ILE A 704 -32.85 8.76 -4.55
CA ILE A 704 -34.22 9.01 -4.04
C ILE A 704 -34.24 9.49 -2.58
N GLU A 705 -33.23 9.15 -1.77
CA GLU A 705 -33.20 9.42 -0.31
C GLU A 705 -32.75 10.87 0.04
N SER A 706 -32.61 11.73 -0.98
CA SER A 706 -32.00 13.06 -0.86
C SER A 706 -32.94 14.22 -1.24
N GLN A 707 -34.25 14.03 -1.02
CA GLN A 707 -35.31 15.02 -1.35
C GLN A 707 -35.13 16.38 -0.64
N SER A 708 -34.45 16.40 0.52
CA SER A 708 -34.01 17.62 1.18
C SER A 708 -32.92 18.32 0.36
N GLY A 709 -33.27 19.29 -0.46
CA GLY A 709 -32.35 20.04 -1.34
C GLY A 709 -31.24 20.85 -0.63
N LEU A 710 -31.23 20.87 0.71
CA LEU A 710 -30.15 21.42 1.52
C LEU A 710 -28.93 20.48 1.49
N GLY A 711 -27.82 20.98 0.95
CA GLY A 711 -26.54 20.27 0.95
C GLY A 711 -26.22 19.50 -0.32
N MET A 712 -27.17 19.21 -1.22
CA MET A 712 -26.85 18.51 -2.48
C MET A 712 -25.83 19.29 -3.37
N PRO A 713 -24.99 18.60 -4.15
CA PRO A 713 -23.98 19.23 -5.02
C PRO A 713 -24.65 19.94 -6.22
N PRO A 714 -24.06 21.01 -6.80
CA PRO A 714 -24.69 21.76 -7.89
C PRO A 714 -25.02 20.96 -9.17
N TRP A 715 -24.30 19.88 -9.48
CA TRP A 715 -24.65 18.99 -10.61
C TRP A 715 -25.96 18.22 -10.41
N TRP A 716 -26.51 18.19 -9.19
CA TRP A 716 -27.78 17.53 -8.88
C TRP A 716 -29.00 18.19 -9.54
N LYS A 717 -28.97 19.53 -9.64
CA LYS A 717 -30.12 20.38 -9.98
C LYS A 717 -30.42 20.47 -11.48
N ASP A 718 -29.75 19.64 -12.29
CA ASP A 718 -29.86 19.67 -13.75
C ASP A 718 -31.03 18.79 -14.23
N ASP A 719 -32.08 19.43 -14.75
CA ASP A 719 -33.34 18.75 -15.09
C ASP A 719 -33.35 18.17 -16.52
N SER A 720 -32.30 18.44 -17.30
CA SER A 720 -32.20 18.18 -18.74
C SER A 720 -32.16 16.69 -19.17
N SER A 721 -32.24 15.73 -18.25
CA SER A 721 -32.01 14.31 -18.57
C SER A 721 -33.00 13.31 -17.97
N ARG A 722 -33.51 12.43 -18.83
CA ARG A 722 -34.31 11.25 -18.46
C ARG A 722 -33.47 10.30 -17.58
N GLY A 723 -34.10 9.77 -16.52
CA GLY A 723 -33.51 8.82 -15.58
C GLY A 723 -32.86 9.49 -14.37
N ALA A 724 -33.68 10.03 -13.46
CA ALA A 724 -33.21 10.69 -12.24
C ALA A 724 -32.39 9.78 -11.30
N GLN A 725 -32.49 8.45 -11.44
CA GLN A 725 -31.83 7.42 -10.62
C GLN A 725 -30.41 7.02 -11.08
N THR A 726 -29.94 7.57 -12.21
CA THR A 726 -28.62 7.28 -12.79
C THR A 726 -27.75 8.53 -12.97
N ARG A 727 -28.20 9.69 -12.45
CA ARG A 727 -27.48 10.98 -12.55
C ARG A 727 -26.12 10.90 -11.84
N SER A 728 -26.11 10.36 -10.63
CA SER A 728 -24.90 10.14 -9.81
C SER A 728 -23.88 9.21 -10.46
N ILE A 729 -24.35 8.10 -11.07
CA ILE A 729 -23.50 7.13 -11.78
C ILE A 729 -22.86 7.78 -13.02
N ARG A 730 -23.62 8.50 -13.84
CA ARG A 730 -23.10 9.20 -15.02
C ARG A 730 -22.03 10.23 -14.64
N TYR A 731 -22.20 10.95 -13.53
CA TYR A 731 -21.20 11.89 -13.02
C TYR A 731 -19.92 11.18 -12.54
N ALA A 732 -20.05 10.08 -11.79
CA ALA A 732 -18.90 9.28 -11.35
C ALA A 732 -18.09 8.71 -12.53
N LEU A 733 -18.77 8.19 -13.57
CA LEU A 733 -18.12 7.70 -14.79
C LEU A 733 -17.40 8.83 -15.55
N ARG A 734 -18.00 10.01 -15.70
CA ARG A 734 -17.32 11.18 -16.30
C ARG A 734 -16.05 11.54 -15.53
N LEU A 735 -16.10 11.63 -14.20
CA LEU A 735 -14.92 11.92 -13.37
C LEU A 735 -13.84 10.84 -13.51
N LEU A 736 -14.21 9.55 -13.54
CA LEU A 736 -13.27 8.45 -13.74
C LEU A 736 -12.53 8.59 -15.07
N TYR A 737 -13.26 8.71 -16.18
CA TYR A 737 -12.67 8.77 -17.52
C TYR A 737 -11.78 10.02 -17.71
N LEU A 738 -12.23 11.19 -17.24
CA LEU A 738 -11.44 12.43 -17.31
C LEU A 738 -10.17 12.40 -16.43
N SER A 739 -10.18 11.67 -15.32
CA SER A 739 -8.99 11.56 -14.46
C SER A 739 -7.80 10.85 -15.12
N GLY A 740 -8.07 9.95 -16.08
CA GLY A 740 -7.08 9.02 -16.63
C GLY A 740 -6.46 8.08 -15.59
N THR A 741 -7.17 7.77 -14.50
CA THR A 741 -6.56 7.08 -13.35
C THR A 741 -6.28 5.60 -13.61
N LYS A 742 -5.01 5.22 -13.51
CA LYS A 742 -4.56 3.80 -13.49
C LYS A 742 -4.69 3.13 -12.11
N TYR A 743 -5.31 3.78 -11.14
CA TYR A 743 -5.47 3.24 -9.79
C TYR A 743 -6.62 2.22 -9.73
N LEU A 744 -6.30 0.94 -9.95
CA LEU A 744 -7.27 -0.17 -10.01
C LEU A 744 -8.32 -0.17 -8.87
N PRO A 745 -8.01 0.14 -7.59
CA PRO A 745 -9.04 0.17 -6.54
C PRO A 745 -10.15 1.21 -6.74
N ALA A 746 -9.97 2.24 -7.57
CA ALA A 746 -11.07 3.13 -7.98
C ALA A 746 -12.05 2.44 -8.94
N TRP A 747 -11.53 1.64 -9.86
CA TRP A 747 -12.32 0.82 -10.79
C TRP A 747 -13.04 -0.32 -10.06
N ASN A 748 -12.33 -1.04 -9.19
CA ASN A 748 -12.92 -2.09 -8.36
C ASN A 748 -13.99 -1.52 -7.42
N GLY A 749 -13.74 -0.38 -6.76
CA GLY A 749 -14.73 0.27 -5.89
C GLY A 749 -16.01 0.69 -6.61
N LEU A 750 -15.90 1.13 -7.87
CA LEU A 750 -17.06 1.39 -8.73
C LEU A 750 -17.80 0.11 -9.11
N LEU A 751 -17.09 -0.96 -9.51
CA LEU A 751 -17.71 -2.25 -9.83
C LEU A 751 -18.44 -2.84 -8.60
N SER A 752 -17.83 -2.79 -7.40
CA SER A 752 -18.48 -3.28 -6.17
C SER A 752 -19.70 -2.43 -5.79
N ALA A 753 -19.68 -1.12 -6.03
CA ALA A 753 -20.83 -0.24 -5.79
C ALA A 753 -21.96 -0.46 -6.79
N LEU A 754 -21.64 -0.75 -8.06
CA LEU A 754 -22.62 -1.19 -9.07
C LEU A 754 -23.23 -2.55 -8.67
N HIS A 755 -22.39 -3.51 -8.24
CA HIS A 755 -22.84 -4.81 -7.76
C HIS A 755 -23.90 -4.69 -6.66
N THR A 756 -23.64 -3.93 -5.60
CA THR A 756 -24.64 -3.72 -4.52
C THR A 756 -25.97 -3.18 -5.05
N ARG A 757 -25.94 -2.22 -5.99
CA ARG A 757 -27.15 -1.67 -6.63
C ARG A 757 -27.78 -2.57 -7.69
N MET A 758 -27.12 -3.67 -8.07
CA MET A 758 -27.68 -4.75 -8.90
C MET A 758 -28.31 -5.86 -8.05
N SER A 759 -27.69 -6.24 -6.93
CA SER A 759 -28.23 -7.25 -6.00
C SER A 759 -29.53 -6.76 -5.32
N ASP A 760 -29.66 -5.45 -5.06
CA ASP A 760 -30.86 -4.78 -4.55
C ASP A 760 -32.16 -5.26 -5.26
N SER A 761 -33.05 -5.92 -4.52
CA SER A 761 -34.25 -6.61 -5.04
C SER A 761 -35.38 -5.69 -5.51
N GLN A 762 -35.29 -4.39 -5.26
CA GLN A 762 -36.33 -3.39 -5.55
C GLN A 762 -36.22 -2.73 -6.95
N GLY A 763 -35.20 -3.07 -7.74
CA GLY A 763 -34.96 -2.48 -9.06
C GLY A 763 -35.77 -3.15 -10.18
N SER A 764 -36.38 -2.36 -11.07
CA SER A 764 -37.05 -2.88 -12.28
C SER A 764 -36.03 -3.41 -13.31
N SER A 765 -36.44 -4.34 -14.19
CA SER A 765 -35.53 -4.88 -15.24
C SER A 765 -34.95 -3.78 -16.15
N PHE A 766 -35.67 -2.69 -16.41
CA PHE A 766 -35.14 -1.54 -17.15
C PHE A 766 -34.01 -0.79 -16.40
N TYR A 767 -34.09 -0.73 -15.07
CA TYR A 767 -33.00 -0.19 -14.23
C TYR A 767 -31.82 -1.16 -14.16
N PHE A 768 -32.09 -2.47 -14.05
CA PHE A 768 -31.08 -3.52 -14.09
C PHE A 768 -30.27 -3.49 -15.39
N LYS A 769 -30.95 -3.43 -16.55
CA LYS A 769 -30.34 -3.33 -17.88
C LYS A 769 -29.45 -2.11 -18.08
N GLN A 770 -29.81 -0.96 -17.49
CA GLN A 770 -28.93 0.21 -17.46
C GLN A 770 -27.67 -0.05 -16.62
N MET A 771 -27.80 -0.73 -15.48
CA MET A 771 -26.66 -1.06 -14.62
C MET A 771 -25.69 -2.02 -15.31
N SER A 772 -26.19 -3.07 -15.97
CA SER A 772 -25.37 -4.01 -16.74
C SER A 772 -24.73 -3.36 -17.98
N HIS A 773 -25.32 -2.30 -18.55
CA HIS A 773 -24.67 -1.47 -19.57
C HIS A 773 -23.51 -0.64 -18.99
N PHE A 774 -23.66 -0.03 -17.81
CA PHE A 774 -22.56 0.67 -17.13
C PHE A 774 -21.40 -0.28 -16.76
N VAL A 775 -21.70 -1.52 -16.32
CA VAL A 775 -20.67 -2.55 -16.09
C VAL A 775 -19.90 -2.88 -17.39
N ARG A 776 -20.61 -3.13 -18.50
CA ARG A 776 -19.96 -3.41 -19.81
C ARG A 776 -19.06 -2.24 -20.25
N ASN A 777 -19.54 -1.00 -20.18
CA ASN A 777 -18.74 0.19 -20.52
C ASN A 777 -17.49 0.35 -19.62
N LEU A 778 -17.54 -0.07 -18.35
CA LEU A 778 -16.35 -0.09 -17.49
C LEU A 778 -15.36 -1.19 -17.87
N LEU A 779 -15.84 -2.39 -18.21
CA LEU A 779 -15.01 -3.52 -18.64
C LEU A 779 -14.28 -3.23 -19.95
N ASP A 780 -14.96 -2.65 -20.94
CA ASP A 780 -14.35 -2.27 -22.21
C ASP A 780 -13.29 -1.18 -22.02
N GLN A 781 -13.50 -0.25 -21.08
CA GLN A 781 -12.50 0.77 -20.73
C GLN A 781 -11.30 0.19 -19.95
N LEU A 782 -11.50 -0.79 -19.06
CA LEU A 782 -10.40 -1.54 -18.42
C LEU A 782 -9.54 -2.28 -19.46
N ARG A 783 -10.18 -2.88 -20.48
CA ARG A 783 -9.52 -3.54 -21.62
C ARG A 783 -8.74 -2.54 -22.47
N LEU A 784 -9.38 -1.45 -22.91
CA LEU A 784 -8.77 -0.40 -23.74
C LEU A 784 -7.58 0.28 -23.07
N GLN A 785 -7.66 0.58 -21.76
CA GLN A 785 -6.56 1.17 -21.00
C GLN A 785 -5.45 0.18 -20.64
N ARG A 786 -5.60 -1.10 -21.00
CA ARG A 786 -4.66 -2.20 -20.75
C ARG A 786 -4.23 -2.29 -19.28
N LEU A 787 -5.19 -2.15 -18.37
CA LEU A 787 -4.93 -2.23 -16.93
C LEU A 787 -4.72 -3.69 -16.51
N ASP A 788 -3.82 -3.90 -15.55
CA ASP A 788 -3.61 -5.18 -14.90
C ASP A 788 -4.77 -5.46 -13.95
N THR A 789 -5.58 -6.49 -14.24
CA THR A 789 -6.66 -6.91 -13.34
C THR A 789 -6.09 -7.58 -12.09
N ASP A 790 -6.81 -7.50 -10.97
CA ASP A 790 -6.48 -8.23 -9.76
C ASP A 790 -7.62 -9.17 -9.35
N PHE A 791 -7.34 -10.01 -8.35
CA PHE A 791 -8.34 -10.94 -7.82
C PHE A 791 -9.56 -10.22 -7.20
N THR A 792 -9.43 -8.95 -6.80
CA THR A 792 -10.58 -8.14 -6.38
C THR A 792 -11.46 -7.74 -7.57
N THR A 793 -10.86 -7.43 -8.73
CA THR A 793 -11.59 -7.28 -10.01
C THR A 793 -12.31 -8.57 -10.37
N PHE A 794 -11.61 -9.71 -10.32
CA PHE A 794 -12.17 -11.04 -10.61
C PHE A 794 -13.39 -11.37 -9.75
N ARG A 795 -13.26 -11.43 -8.41
CA ARG A 795 -14.37 -11.77 -7.50
C ARG A 795 -15.55 -10.82 -7.63
N THR A 796 -15.31 -9.52 -7.80
CA THR A 796 -16.40 -8.54 -7.99
C THR A 796 -17.17 -8.81 -9.28
N LEU A 797 -16.49 -9.22 -10.35
CA LEU A 797 -17.13 -9.53 -11.63
C LEU A 797 -17.86 -10.87 -11.61
N VAL A 798 -17.32 -11.90 -10.96
CA VAL A 798 -18.01 -13.18 -10.74
C VAL A 798 -19.33 -12.95 -9.99
N ALA A 799 -19.33 -12.18 -8.89
CA ALA A 799 -20.54 -11.84 -8.15
C ALA A 799 -21.58 -11.05 -8.98
N ILE A 800 -21.13 -10.11 -9.83
CA ILE A 800 -22.00 -9.40 -10.77
C ILE A 800 -22.61 -10.37 -11.81
N MET A 801 -21.83 -11.32 -12.32
CA MET A 801 -22.31 -12.27 -13.34
C MET A 801 -23.33 -13.24 -12.75
N HIS A 802 -23.10 -13.80 -11.55
CA HIS A 802 -24.12 -14.58 -10.84
C HIS A 802 -25.40 -13.76 -10.55
N THR A 803 -25.28 -12.49 -10.17
CA THR A 803 -26.45 -11.59 -9.98
C THR A 803 -27.27 -11.41 -11.27
N CYS A 804 -26.67 -11.57 -12.45
CA CYS A 804 -27.37 -11.58 -13.74
C CYS A 804 -27.95 -12.95 -14.13
N GLU A 805 -27.32 -14.05 -13.71
CA GLU A 805 -27.86 -15.41 -13.88
C GLU A 805 -29.12 -15.61 -13.03
N GLU A 806 -29.08 -15.25 -11.74
CA GLU A 806 -30.22 -15.35 -10.79
C GLU A 806 -31.46 -14.59 -11.28
N ARG A 807 -31.28 -13.50 -12.04
CA ARG A 807 -32.37 -12.68 -12.58
C ARG A 807 -32.81 -13.07 -14.00
N GLN A 808 -32.25 -14.15 -14.55
CA GLN A 808 -32.51 -14.68 -15.91
C GLN A 808 -32.23 -13.69 -17.06
N ASP A 809 -31.78 -12.48 -16.76
CA ASP A 809 -31.52 -11.39 -17.72
C ASP A 809 -30.13 -11.55 -18.38
N ALA A 810 -29.72 -12.79 -18.69
CA ALA A 810 -28.37 -13.16 -19.12
C ALA A 810 -27.90 -12.44 -20.41
N SER A 811 -28.84 -12.10 -21.30
CA SER A 811 -28.60 -11.23 -22.48
C SER A 811 -28.17 -9.79 -22.11
N SER A 812 -28.27 -9.40 -20.84
CA SER A 812 -27.85 -8.10 -20.32
C SER A 812 -26.37 -8.06 -19.90
N LEU A 813 -25.67 -9.19 -19.85
CA LEU A 813 -24.21 -9.27 -19.69
C LEU A 813 -23.51 -10.15 -20.74
N THR A 814 -24.12 -10.33 -21.91
CA THR A 814 -23.36 -10.65 -23.12
C THR A 814 -22.40 -9.49 -23.43
N LEU A 815 -21.19 -9.60 -22.92
CA LEU A 815 -20.03 -8.88 -23.44
C LEU A 815 -19.82 -9.34 -24.87
N ALA A 816 -19.64 -8.40 -25.79
CA ALA A 816 -19.56 -8.73 -27.21
C ALA A 816 -18.46 -9.78 -27.47
N THR A 817 -18.83 -10.82 -28.22
CA THR A 817 -18.01 -11.96 -28.70
C THR A 817 -17.50 -13.01 -27.69
N LEU A 818 -17.70 -12.91 -26.37
CA LEU A 818 -17.17 -13.91 -25.41
C LEU A 818 -18.19 -14.29 -24.31
N SER A 819 -18.26 -15.57 -23.93
CA SER A 819 -19.20 -16.06 -22.90
C SER A 819 -18.68 -15.87 -21.47
N PHE A 820 -19.53 -16.12 -20.47
CA PHE A 820 -19.21 -15.96 -19.04
C PHE A 820 -17.94 -16.73 -18.62
N ARG A 821 -17.88 -18.03 -18.90
CA ARG A 821 -16.72 -18.87 -18.56
C ARG A 821 -15.42 -18.38 -19.21
N GLU A 822 -15.45 -17.91 -20.47
CA GLU A 822 -14.24 -17.38 -21.12
C GLU A 822 -13.75 -16.08 -20.46
N HIS A 823 -14.68 -15.23 -19.97
CA HIS A 823 -14.31 -14.05 -19.18
C HIS A 823 -13.73 -14.42 -17.82
N ALA A 824 -14.29 -15.42 -17.13
CA ALA A 824 -13.72 -15.92 -15.87
C ALA A 824 -12.29 -16.45 -16.09
N LYS A 825 -12.08 -17.23 -17.16
CA LYS A 825 -10.77 -17.76 -17.57
C LYS A 825 -9.76 -16.66 -17.94
N GLU A 826 -10.14 -15.67 -18.77
CA GLU A 826 -9.27 -14.50 -19.09
C GLU A 826 -8.89 -13.73 -17.82
N LEU A 827 -9.90 -13.33 -17.02
CA LEU A 827 -9.71 -12.47 -15.85
C LEU A 827 -8.84 -13.14 -14.78
N TYR A 828 -8.99 -14.44 -14.57
CA TYR A 828 -8.24 -15.21 -13.58
C TYR A 828 -6.79 -15.44 -14.04
N THR A 829 -6.59 -15.88 -15.28
CA THR A 829 -5.25 -16.05 -15.89
C THR A 829 -4.48 -14.71 -15.88
N ARG A 830 -5.16 -13.62 -16.22
CA ARG A 830 -4.63 -12.25 -16.18
C ARG A 830 -4.37 -11.76 -14.75
N ALA A 831 -5.17 -12.18 -13.76
CA ALA A 831 -4.93 -11.88 -12.35
C ALA A 831 -3.68 -12.58 -11.81
N ILE A 832 -3.40 -13.82 -12.23
CA ILE A 832 -2.18 -14.58 -11.88
C ILE A 832 -0.94 -14.01 -12.56
N TYR A 833 -0.92 -14.00 -13.90
CA TYR A 833 0.31 -13.83 -14.69
C TYR A 833 0.56 -12.38 -15.17
N LYS A 834 -0.41 -11.46 -14.97
CA LYS A 834 -0.42 -10.09 -15.53
C LYS A 834 -0.15 -10.08 -17.05
N LEU A 835 -0.79 -11.01 -17.74
CA LEU A 835 -0.70 -11.21 -19.19
C LEU A 835 -2.12 -11.34 -19.78
N PRO A 836 -2.36 -10.81 -21.00
CA PRO A 836 -3.50 -11.21 -21.80
C PRO A 836 -3.20 -12.59 -22.42
N ALA A 837 -3.88 -13.62 -21.93
CA ALA A 837 -3.86 -15.00 -22.43
C ALA A 837 -5.26 -15.60 -22.23
N ALA A 838 -5.64 -16.63 -23.00
CA ALA A 838 -7.00 -17.15 -22.97
C ALA A 838 -7.21 -18.09 -21.78
N TRP A 839 -6.26 -18.98 -21.50
CA TRP A 839 -6.37 -19.91 -20.36
C TRP A 839 -5.02 -20.33 -19.77
N ILE A 840 -5.05 -20.80 -18.52
CA ILE A 840 -3.90 -21.21 -17.70
C ILE A 840 -2.97 -22.19 -18.46
N SER A 841 -3.53 -23.17 -19.17
CA SER A 841 -2.78 -24.20 -19.90
C SER A 841 -1.84 -23.63 -21.00
N GLU A 842 -2.08 -22.40 -21.47
CA GLU A 842 -1.22 -21.68 -22.44
C GLU A 842 -0.04 -20.93 -21.77
N VAL A 843 -0.05 -20.88 -20.43
CA VAL A 843 0.75 -19.95 -19.62
C VAL A 843 1.50 -20.64 -18.48
N ASP A 844 1.22 -21.92 -18.22
CA ASP A 844 1.77 -22.72 -17.12
C ASP A 844 3.31 -22.64 -17.01
N ALA A 845 4.02 -22.60 -18.15
CA ALA A 845 5.46 -22.44 -18.24
C ALA A 845 6.00 -21.01 -17.96
N LYS A 846 5.26 -20.16 -17.24
CA LYS A 846 5.65 -18.78 -16.90
C LYS A 846 5.49 -18.51 -15.39
N ASP A 847 6.32 -17.62 -14.83
CA ASP A 847 6.30 -17.33 -13.40
C ASP A 847 4.95 -16.80 -12.89
N VAL A 848 4.40 -17.41 -11.83
CA VAL A 848 3.21 -16.93 -11.12
C VAL A 848 3.52 -15.62 -10.39
N LEU A 849 3.06 -14.50 -10.96
CA LEU A 849 3.32 -13.17 -10.40
C LEU A 849 2.41 -12.81 -9.22
N ALA A 850 1.20 -13.39 -9.15
CA ALA A 850 0.27 -13.20 -8.04
C ALA A 850 -0.49 -14.50 -7.72
N TRP A 851 -0.24 -15.04 -6.52
CA TRP A 851 -0.93 -16.22 -6.02
C TRP A 851 -2.41 -15.94 -5.70
N PRO A 852 -3.35 -16.80 -6.13
CA PRO A 852 -4.76 -16.72 -5.76
C PRO A 852 -4.98 -17.11 -4.29
N GLY A 853 -5.98 -16.52 -3.64
CA GLY A 853 -6.48 -16.95 -2.33
C GLY A 853 -7.47 -18.12 -2.44
N PRO A 854 -7.83 -18.77 -1.32
CA PRO A 854 -8.82 -19.85 -1.36
C PRO A 854 -10.20 -19.35 -1.78
N GLU A 855 -10.58 -18.11 -1.48
CA GLU A 855 -11.80 -17.49 -2.05
C GLU A 855 -11.69 -17.36 -3.58
N ASP A 856 -10.55 -16.87 -4.09
CA ASP A 856 -10.34 -16.67 -5.53
C ASP A 856 -10.36 -18.02 -6.29
N ASN A 857 -9.76 -19.08 -5.71
CA ASN A 857 -9.84 -20.46 -6.23
C ASN A 857 -11.29 -20.98 -6.23
N ARG A 858 -12.04 -20.72 -5.16
CA ARG A 858 -13.41 -21.22 -4.97
C ARG A 858 -14.37 -20.62 -5.99
N ASP A 859 -14.34 -19.30 -6.14
CA ASP A 859 -15.20 -18.56 -7.08
C ASP A 859 -14.98 -19.06 -8.53
N LEU A 860 -13.75 -19.44 -8.88
CA LEU A 860 -13.44 -20.07 -10.16
C LEU A 860 -14.00 -21.50 -10.29
N ILE A 861 -13.78 -22.36 -9.28
CA ILE A 861 -14.28 -23.75 -9.29
C ILE A 861 -15.82 -23.77 -9.40
N GLU A 862 -16.52 -22.93 -8.64
CA GLU A 862 -17.97 -22.83 -8.73
C GLU A 862 -18.43 -22.28 -10.10
N THR A 863 -17.74 -21.28 -10.65
CA THR A 863 -18.04 -20.75 -12.01
C THR A 863 -17.89 -21.83 -13.09
N LEU A 864 -16.76 -22.56 -13.11
CA LEU A 864 -16.51 -23.60 -14.12
C LEU A 864 -17.41 -24.83 -13.92
N GLY A 865 -17.67 -25.21 -12.68
CA GLY A 865 -18.59 -26.31 -12.33
C GLY A 865 -20.03 -26.04 -12.73
N VAL A 866 -20.57 -24.86 -12.39
CA VAL A 866 -21.93 -24.44 -12.76
C VAL A 866 -22.08 -24.30 -14.28
N THR A 867 -21.12 -23.65 -14.95
CA THR A 867 -21.14 -23.55 -16.42
C THR A 867 -20.87 -24.90 -17.12
N GLY A 868 -20.37 -25.91 -16.40
CA GLY A 868 -20.04 -27.24 -16.89
C GLY A 868 -18.92 -27.23 -17.93
N ASP A 869 -17.83 -26.53 -17.59
CA ASP A 869 -16.56 -26.51 -18.32
C ASP A 869 -15.58 -27.47 -17.62
N LEU A 870 -15.82 -28.77 -17.79
CA LEU A 870 -15.10 -29.83 -17.07
C LEU A 870 -13.62 -29.90 -17.49
N ASP A 871 -13.33 -29.70 -18.78
CA ASP A 871 -11.97 -29.64 -19.32
C ASP A 871 -11.16 -28.51 -18.66
N ALA A 872 -11.80 -27.37 -18.37
CA ALA A 872 -11.20 -26.28 -17.61
C ALA A 872 -11.05 -26.63 -16.11
N LEU A 873 -11.99 -27.34 -15.49
CA LEU A 873 -11.80 -27.85 -14.11
C LEU A 873 -10.62 -28.83 -14.00
N LEU A 874 -10.49 -29.76 -14.95
CA LEU A 874 -9.36 -30.69 -15.02
C LEU A 874 -8.04 -29.94 -15.25
N SER A 875 -8.02 -28.98 -16.20
CA SER A 875 -6.86 -28.11 -16.42
C SER A 875 -6.46 -27.35 -15.15
N PHE A 876 -7.44 -26.84 -14.40
CA PHE A 876 -7.19 -26.11 -13.15
C PHE A 876 -6.76 -27.04 -12.01
N ALA A 877 -7.28 -28.27 -11.94
CA ALA A 877 -6.83 -29.30 -11.00
C ALA A 877 -5.36 -29.67 -11.23
N THR A 878 -4.96 -29.89 -12.49
CA THR A 878 -3.57 -30.14 -12.88
C THR A 878 -2.67 -28.95 -12.56
N TRP A 879 -3.12 -27.71 -12.79
CA TRP A 879 -2.40 -26.50 -12.38
C TRP A 879 -2.23 -26.40 -10.85
N MET A 880 -3.28 -26.70 -10.09
CA MET A 880 -3.23 -26.71 -8.62
C MET A 880 -2.25 -27.78 -8.10
N HIS A 881 -2.10 -28.91 -8.80
CA HIS A 881 -1.06 -29.90 -8.52
C HIS A 881 0.34 -29.39 -8.88
N SER A 882 0.57 -28.90 -10.10
CA SER A 882 1.91 -28.43 -10.54
C SER A 882 2.43 -27.24 -9.72
N HIS A 883 1.53 -26.44 -9.17
CA HIS A 883 1.85 -25.27 -8.34
C HIS A 883 1.55 -25.46 -6.84
N ALA A 884 1.36 -26.70 -6.38
CA ALA A 884 0.88 -27.03 -5.03
C ALA A 884 1.70 -26.38 -3.89
N ASP A 885 3.04 -26.42 -3.95
CA ASP A 885 3.89 -25.89 -2.89
C ASP A 885 3.92 -24.36 -2.85
N GLY A 886 3.75 -23.73 -4.01
CA GLY A 886 3.55 -22.28 -4.11
C GLY A 886 2.20 -21.84 -3.52
N LEU A 887 1.14 -22.64 -3.71
CA LEU A 887 -0.17 -22.44 -3.09
C LEU A 887 -0.10 -22.60 -1.55
N LYS A 888 0.47 -23.71 -1.03
CA LYS A 888 0.70 -23.93 0.41
C LYS A 888 1.44 -22.74 1.03
N SER A 889 2.59 -22.39 0.44
CA SER A 889 3.42 -21.27 0.87
C SER A 889 2.68 -19.91 0.81
N ALA A 890 1.76 -19.72 -0.14
CA ALA A 890 0.98 -18.50 -0.23
C ALA A 890 -0.18 -18.44 0.78
N GLU A 891 -0.66 -19.58 1.28
CA GLU A 891 -1.70 -19.68 2.29
C GLU A 891 -1.15 -19.51 3.72
N GLU A 892 0.00 -20.12 4.02
CA GLU A 892 0.75 -19.91 5.28
C GLU A 892 1.03 -18.42 5.53
N ARG A 893 1.42 -17.69 4.47
CA ARG A 893 1.65 -16.24 4.48
C ARG A 893 0.37 -15.39 4.69
N ARG A 894 -0.82 -15.98 4.60
CA ARG A 894 -2.11 -15.28 4.72
C ARG A 894 -2.78 -15.53 6.06
N GLN A 895 -3.00 -16.80 6.44
CA GLN A 895 -3.60 -17.18 7.73
C GLN A 895 -3.67 -18.70 7.90
N LYS A 896 -3.61 -19.20 9.15
CA LYS A 896 -3.81 -20.63 9.49
C LYS A 896 -5.19 -21.18 9.05
N SER A 897 -6.20 -20.33 8.87
CA SER A 897 -7.53 -20.71 8.34
C SER A 897 -7.52 -21.00 6.83
N ALA A 898 -6.55 -20.50 6.08
CA ALA A 898 -6.52 -20.63 4.62
C ALA A 898 -6.38 -22.09 4.17
N ALA A 899 -5.58 -22.89 4.88
CA ALA A 899 -5.43 -24.33 4.59
C ALA A 899 -6.75 -25.11 4.74
N ARG A 900 -7.61 -24.76 5.71
CA ARG A 900 -8.95 -25.35 5.85
C ARG A 900 -9.86 -24.96 4.68
N LEU A 901 -9.79 -23.71 4.23
CA LEU A 901 -10.54 -23.25 3.07
C LEU A 901 -10.05 -23.91 1.77
N ARG A 902 -8.74 -24.15 1.62
CA ARG A 902 -8.17 -24.94 0.52
C ARG A 902 -8.73 -26.36 0.49
N HIS A 903 -8.77 -27.05 1.64
CA HIS A 903 -9.36 -28.40 1.74
C HIS A 903 -10.82 -28.41 1.29
N ILE A 904 -11.63 -27.45 1.77
CA ILE A 904 -13.03 -27.28 1.34
C ILE A 904 -13.13 -27.07 -0.18
N ASN A 905 -12.20 -26.35 -0.81
CA ASN A 905 -12.19 -26.20 -2.26
C ASN A 905 -11.91 -27.51 -3.00
N ILE A 906 -11.07 -28.41 -2.46
CA ILE A 906 -10.88 -29.75 -3.05
C ILE A 906 -12.17 -30.58 -2.90
N ILE A 907 -12.91 -30.47 -1.79
CA ILE A 907 -14.23 -31.11 -1.63
C ILE A 907 -15.21 -30.58 -2.69
N ILE A 908 -15.26 -29.27 -2.93
CA ILE A 908 -16.14 -28.67 -3.95
C ILE A 908 -15.71 -29.12 -5.37
N LEU A 909 -14.41 -29.14 -5.67
CA LEU A 909 -13.87 -29.65 -6.93
C LEU A 909 -14.27 -31.12 -7.16
N ARG A 910 -14.12 -31.96 -6.12
CA ARG A 910 -14.54 -33.37 -6.14
C ARG A 910 -16.04 -33.53 -6.38
N ILE A 911 -16.88 -32.71 -5.73
CA ILE A 911 -18.35 -32.72 -5.94
C ILE A 911 -18.72 -32.45 -7.41
N PHE A 912 -18.02 -31.53 -8.08
CA PHE A 912 -18.25 -31.25 -9.50
C PHE A 912 -17.71 -32.35 -10.41
N LEU A 913 -16.47 -32.80 -10.22
CA LEU A 913 -15.82 -33.81 -11.09
C LEU A 913 -16.49 -35.20 -11.01
N GLU A 914 -17.01 -35.60 -9.84
CA GLU A 914 -17.78 -36.83 -9.67
C GLU A 914 -19.30 -36.64 -9.89
N ALA A 915 -19.74 -35.45 -10.31
CA ALA A 915 -21.15 -35.07 -10.49
C ALA A 915 -22.07 -35.41 -9.28
N ARG A 916 -21.53 -35.48 -8.05
CA ARG A 916 -22.25 -35.92 -6.83
C ARG A 916 -23.43 -35.02 -6.46
N TRP A 917 -23.47 -33.80 -6.99
CA TRP A 917 -24.60 -32.87 -6.83
C TRP A 917 -25.83 -33.27 -7.66
N ALA A 918 -25.69 -34.08 -8.72
CA ALA A 918 -26.74 -34.32 -9.72
C ALA A 918 -27.86 -35.27 -9.24
N GLU A 919 -29.11 -34.85 -9.45
CA GLU A 919 -30.32 -35.59 -9.05
C GLU A 919 -30.77 -36.59 -10.13
N SER A 920 -30.63 -36.24 -11.41
CA SER A 920 -31.03 -37.11 -12.53
C SER A 920 -29.86 -37.81 -13.19
N GLU A 921 -30.10 -39.00 -13.74
CA GLU A 921 -29.10 -39.73 -14.51
C GLU A 921 -28.67 -38.96 -15.78
N TYR A 922 -29.60 -38.22 -16.39
CA TYR A 922 -29.31 -37.31 -17.51
C TYR A 922 -28.29 -36.22 -17.11
N GLN A 923 -28.42 -35.62 -15.92
CA GLN A 923 -27.44 -34.65 -15.41
C GLN A 923 -26.08 -35.30 -15.16
N ARG A 924 -26.04 -36.53 -14.63
CA ARG A 924 -24.79 -37.28 -14.45
C ARG A 924 -24.10 -37.60 -15.77
N GLN A 925 -24.86 -37.97 -16.80
CA GLN A 925 -24.33 -38.20 -18.16
C GLN A 925 -23.87 -36.89 -18.83
N MET A 926 -24.61 -35.80 -18.67
CA MET A 926 -24.27 -34.47 -19.22
C MET A 926 -23.03 -33.83 -18.58
N TYR A 927 -22.70 -34.22 -17.35
CA TYR A 927 -21.53 -33.75 -16.59
C TYR A 927 -20.54 -34.88 -16.27
N LEU A 928 -20.49 -35.92 -17.11
CA LEU A 928 -19.60 -37.07 -16.92
C LEU A 928 -18.15 -36.74 -17.32
N VAL A 929 -17.24 -36.79 -16.35
CA VAL A 929 -15.79 -36.75 -16.59
C VAL A 929 -15.30 -38.13 -17.06
N ASN A 930 -14.32 -38.16 -17.98
CA ASN A 930 -13.65 -39.40 -18.39
C ASN A 930 -13.01 -40.10 -17.19
N GLN A 931 -13.35 -41.37 -16.97
CA GLN A 931 -12.99 -42.11 -15.76
C GLN A 931 -11.46 -42.22 -15.57
N ASN A 932 -10.70 -42.32 -16.67
CA ASN A 932 -9.22 -42.36 -16.65
C ASN A 932 -8.60 -41.00 -16.29
N GLU A 933 -9.22 -39.89 -16.70
CA GLU A 933 -8.75 -38.55 -16.34
C GLU A 933 -9.06 -38.26 -14.87
N LEU A 934 -10.23 -38.68 -14.40
CA LEU A 934 -10.63 -38.57 -13.00
C LEU A 934 -9.69 -39.34 -12.06
N THR A 935 -9.27 -40.57 -12.41
CA THR A 935 -8.28 -41.32 -11.61
C THR A 935 -6.92 -40.63 -11.61
N ASN A 936 -6.44 -40.16 -12.76
CA ASN A 936 -5.14 -39.48 -12.86
C ASN A 936 -5.12 -38.18 -12.04
N ILE A 937 -6.17 -37.34 -12.15
CA ILE A 937 -6.28 -36.10 -11.38
C ILE A 937 -6.40 -36.38 -9.88
N LYS A 938 -7.12 -37.45 -9.49
CA LYS A 938 -7.20 -37.89 -8.09
C LYS A 938 -5.80 -38.23 -7.56
N GLU A 939 -5.06 -39.13 -8.21
CA GLU A 939 -3.73 -39.55 -7.76
C GLU A 939 -2.76 -38.37 -7.63
N CYS A 940 -2.77 -37.46 -8.61
CA CYS A 940 -1.97 -36.23 -8.56
C CYS A 940 -2.34 -35.34 -7.36
N LEU A 941 -3.63 -35.09 -7.11
CA LEU A 941 -4.06 -34.24 -6.00
C LEU A 941 -3.90 -34.89 -4.62
N GLU A 942 -4.09 -36.20 -4.52
CA GLU A 942 -3.89 -36.97 -3.28
C GLU A 942 -2.44 -36.86 -2.80
N GLN A 943 -1.47 -36.93 -3.71
CA GLN A 943 -0.04 -36.73 -3.42
C GLN A 943 0.32 -35.28 -3.03
N SER A 944 -0.32 -34.27 -3.63
CA SER A 944 0.17 -32.89 -3.56
C SER A 944 -0.61 -31.97 -2.61
N LEU A 945 -1.95 -32.09 -2.54
CA LEU A 945 -2.84 -31.25 -1.74
C LEU A 945 -3.76 -32.01 -0.79
N GLY A 946 -3.88 -33.34 -0.96
CA GLY A 946 -4.81 -34.23 -0.29
C GLY A 946 -6.11 -34.41 -1.09
N TRP A 947 -6.65 -35.63 -1.11
CA TRP A 947 -7.95 -35.95 -1.70
C TRP A 947 -8.99 -36.25 -0.58
N PRO A 948 -10.17 -35.61 -0.55
CA PRO A 948 -11.13 -35.78 0.53
C PRO A 948 -11.86 -37.13 0.55
N ASP A 949 -12.25 -37.57 1.74
CA ASP A 949 -13.06 -38.79 1.95
C ASP A 949 -14.54 -38.59 1.54
N ASP A 950 -15.24 -39.67 1.17
CA ASP A 950 -16.68 -39.63 0.83
C ASP A 950 -17.52 -39.04 1.98
N LYS A 951 -17.15 -39.31 3.23
CA LYS A 951 -17.80 -38.73 4.43
C LYS A 951 -17.65 -37.21 4.52
N GLU A 952 -16.55 -36.64 4.02
CA GLU A 952 -16.35 -35.18 4.01
C GLU A 952 -17.17 -34.52 2.90
N VAL A 953 -17.34 -35.21 1.77
CA VAL A 953 -18.25 -34.81 0.68
C VAL A 953 -19.69 -34.79 1.17
N GLU A 954 -20.15 -35.87 1.81
CA GLU A 954 -21.49 -35.99 2.39
C GLU A 954 -21.75 -34.90 3.44
N ALA A 955 -20.85 -34.73 4.41
CA ALA A 955 -20.97 -33.71 5.46
C ALA A 955 -21.00 -32.27 4.90
N LEU A 956 -20.26 -31.97 3.82
CA LEU A 956 -20.34 -30.65 3.18
C LEU A 956 -21.69 -30.44 2.50
N LEU A 957 -22.20 -31.44 1.77
CA LEU A 957 -23.50 -31.39 1.09
C LEU A 957 -24.66 -31.22 2.07
N GLU A 958 -24.64 -31.94 3.20
CA GLU A 958 -25.60 -31.78 4.30
C GLU A 958 -25.53 -30.39 4.94
N SER A 959 -24.32 -29.84 5.12
CA SER A 959 -24.14 -28.56 5.79
C SER A 959 -24.59 -27.35 4.95
N TRP A 960 -24.50 -27.43 3.62
CA TRP A 960 -24.75 -26.30 2.70
C TRP A 960 -25.90 -26.55 1.69
N PRO A 961 -27.12 -26.91 2.13
CA PRO A 961 -28.23 -27.26 1.23
C PRO A 961 -28.68 -26.09 0.35
N GLY A 962 -28.53 -24.85 0.83
CA GLY A 962 -28.83 -23.64 0.06
C GLY A 962 -27.81 -23.33 -1.06
N TRP A 963 -26.60 -23.88 -0.99
CA TRP A 963 -25.62 -23.82 -2.08
C TRP A 963 -25.92 -24.88 -3.13
N LEU A 964 -26.10 -26.13 -2.69
CA LEU A 964 -26.43 -27.28 -3.53
C LEU A 964 -27.68 -27.02 -4.39
N ARG A 965 -28.70 -26.36 -3.83
CA ARG A 965 -29.89 -25.95 -4.57
C ARG A 965 -29.57 -25.03 -5.77
N ARG A 966 -28.75 -23.98 -5.58
CA ARG A 966 -28.38 -23.05 -6.67
C ARG A 966 -27.63 -23.75 -7.79
N VAL A 967 -26.73 -24.68 -7.46
CA VAL A 967 -26.01 -25.49 -8.44
C VAL A 967 -26.98 -26.31 -9.30
N ARG A 968 -27.98 -26.96 -8.66
CA ARG A 968 -29.03 -27.73 -9.36
C ARG A 968 -29.94 -26.85 -10.20
N GLU A 969 -30.38 -25.70 -9.68
CA GLU A 969 -31.21 -24.72 -10.40
C GLU A 969 -30.51 -24.19 -11.65
N ALA A 970 -29.22 -23.85 -11.57
CA ALA A 970 -28.43 -23.39 -12.71
C ALA A 970 -28.17 -24.51 -13.75
N ALA A 971 -27.90 -25.73 -13.31
CA ALA A 971 -27.76 -26.89 -14.21
C ALA A 971 -29.08 -27.20 -14.95
N ALA A 972 -30.22 -27.13 -14.27
CA ALA A 972 -31.55 -27.29 -14.88
C ALA A 972 -31.87 -26.16 -15.87
N ALA A 973 -31.44 -24.93 -15.60
CA ALA A 973 -31.55 -23.82 -16.56
C ALA A 973 -30.72 -24.08 -17.83
N LYS A 974 -29.52 -24.67 -17.71
CA LYS A 974 -28.70 -25.11 -18.87
C LYS A 974 -29.36 -26.26 -19.65
N GLU A 975 -29.98 -27.21 -18.96
CA GLU A 975 -30.75 -28.32 -19.57
C GLU A 975 -31.97 -27.83 -20.37
N THR A 976 -32.67 -26.79 -19.92
CA THR A 976 -33.75 -26.18 -20.73
C THR A 976 -33.21 -25.40 -21.94
N GLN A 977 -32.07 -24.72 -21.82
CA GLN A 977 -31.43 -24.03 -22.95
C GLN A 977 -30.96 -25.00 -24.04
N SER A 978 -30.29 -26.10 -23.69
CA SER A 978 -29.79 -27.08 -24.69
C SER A 978 -30.92 -27.77 -25.46
N ARG A 979 -32.07 -28.02 -24.80
CA ARG A 979 -33.28 -28.57 -25.42
C ARG A 979 -34.01 -27.58 -26.34
N VAL A 980 -33.79 -26.27 -26.19
CA VAL A 980 -34.45 -25.21 -26.97
C VAL A 980 -33.67 -24.83 -28.24
N THR A 981 -32.46 -25.36 -28.45
CA THR A 981 -31.64 -25.10 -29.66
C THR A 981 -31.48 -26.33 -30.58
N PRO A 982 -32.54 -26.78 -31.28
CA PRO A 982 -32.40 -27.81 -32.31
C PRO A 982 -31.76 -27.27 -33.60
N THR A 983 -30.54 -27.75 -33.88
CA THR A 983 -30.02 -28.11 -35.22
C THR A 983 -30.51 -27.29 -36.43
N LYS A 984 -30.15 -26.00 -36.49
CA LYS A 984 -30.23 -25.22 -37.76
C LYS A 984 -29.05 -25.53 -38.70
N SER A 985 -28.83 -26.82 -38.96
CA SER A 985 -27.75 -27.36 -39.80
C SER A 985 -28.13 -28.72 -40.40
N MET A 986 -29.14 -28.73 -41.29
CA MET A 986 -29.40 -29.82 -42.22
C MET A 986 -29.09 -29.30 -43.63
N PRO A 987 -28.17 -29.93 -44.39
CA PRO A 987 -27.99 -29.60 -45.79
C PRO A 987 -29.17 -30.17 -46.60
N THR A 988 -29.80 -29.33 -47.42
CA THR A 988 -30.61 -29.83 -48.53
C THR A 988 -29.70 -30.41 -49.61
N THR A 989 -30.10 -31.56 -50.14
CA THR A 989 -29.47 -32.32 -51.25
C THR A 989 -29.06 -31.46 -52.43
#